data_AF-A0A151ZEL1-F1
#
_entry.id   AF-A0A151ZEL1-F1
#
_cell.length_a   1.000
_cell.length_b   1.000
_cell.length_c   1.000
_cell.angle_alpha   90.00
_cell.angle_beta   90.00
_cell.angle_gamma   90.00
#
_symmetry.space_group_name_H-M   'P 1'
#
loop_
_entity.id
_entity.type
_entity.pdbx_description
1 polymer ?
#
loop_
_entity_poly.entity_id
_entity_poly.type
_entity_poly.pdbx_seq_one_letter_code
_entity_poly.pdbx_strand_id
1 'polypeptide(L)'
;MNTNIIQQTTKTTTSSSSTPIFRVYKDQPNESLKVPLVEDGIIKEEIGDIKHFVQKWFNIPDFSSFNLVLQNDESNPLVSSTPLSNFAGNVVLKIQPITTTTSKWESPQDLLKWMINRYGAPKPPANETSSEMPLMGRDMVLQDIYNKVLTRYQIPERNRDNQPLLVVAGAPGIGKTRILETIGNYLHTKKDSKLPKYQININISLGNGSNWDPYSESSNPKIALCKRVLWRYFAHGHHVPFNKFCQEIESMLKETTTLDFCFSAISDHLASLDPTMQQQQILINFGIDEFQKCLFESKDVVQRRSILKAVIQSVSDLLVFLPNTMFFYNIIFAGTILEDITIIIGGSSIPYHFIPLRLLNLDEYMKISETILGTQKSNDNDIQRAIRFMGGWPRPLEILFKVIRNLTQPIKYDTTDLLTRVELELNQRYPIISIEDLLPSIIVYSVTQTVIRPHDKPQMVIPQDTPQPNERSFGDLQSFGLFSITSDNKVFLPLIFLRRYTNLNHNSPLLKSLQYIINLLEKKSSWEEWENFNCHLEIIKHQSHHYLSLKNESKSYSLGEYYKGALFFPPILASSTFSNQVATLSICSYPTSRCPENCDIDKQCQAGTAIIKNAKGGLVDMFYKAQLDIGTAYFLGNAKYTDGSTATLKTIDLDLTNFVSASKHIVETSKEQQIKFIPIVYSNHSVTTSMKKNFEDQLKKITKITEAIIVCRGTINNNNVPQPHDGFYYPFQDFIYKLKE
;
A
#
# COMPACT_ATOMS: atom_id res chain seq x y z
N MET A 1 -6.36 -49.43 31.70
CA MET A 1 -6.70 -49.73 33.12
C MET A 1 -6.84 -48.38 33.81
N ASN A 2 -8.01 -47.74 33.78
CA ASN A 2 -9.21 -47.94 34.61
C ASN A 2 -9.00 -47.65 36.11
N THR A 3 -9.87 -46.75 36.62
CA THR A 3 -10.52 -46.75 37.95
C THR A 3 -9.63 -46.44 39.18
N ASN A 4 -10.03 -45.71 40.23
CA ASN A 4 -11.28 -45.05 40.63
C ASN A 4 -11.08 -44.36 42.00
N ILE A 5 -12.02 -43.47 42.34
CA ILE A 5 -12.73 -43.31 43.64
C ILE A 5 -12.07 -42.68 44.89
N ILE A 6 -12.67 -41.53 45.27
CA ILE A 6 -13.22 -41.09 46.58
C ILE A 6 -12.29 -40.97 47.81
N GLN A 7 -12.26 -39.77 48.39
CA GLN A 7 -12.54 -39.60 49.82
C GLN A 7 -13.24 -38.26 50.13
N GLN A 8 -14.27 -38.38 50.96
CA GLN A 8 -15.28 -37.41 51.35
C GLN A 8 -14.89 -36.68 52.66
N THR A 9 -15.16 -35.37 52.69
CA THR A 9 -15.68 -34.53 53.79
C THR A 9 -15.39 -34.84 55.26
N THR A 10 -15.02 -33.78 56.00
CA THR A 10 -15.76 -33.40 57.22
C THR A 10 -15.76 -31.88 57.41
N LYS A 11 -16.95 -31.31 57.61
CA LYS A 11 -17.21 -29.92 58.01
C LYS A 11 -16.87 -29.74 59.50
N THR A 12 -16.28 -28.61 59.85
CA THR A 12 -16.39 -28.05 61.21
C THR A 12 -16.71 -26.56 61.08
N THR A 13 -17.92 -26.21 61.48
CA THR A 13 -18.44 -24.84 61.60
C THR A 13 -17.78 -24.14 62.79
N THR A 14 -17.07 -23.03 62.53
CA THR A 14 -16.78 -21.99 63.52
C THR A 14 -17.31 -20.67 62.99
N SER A 15 -18.32 -20.14 63.67
CA SER A 15 -18.91 -18.84 63.44
C SER A 15 -17.93 -17.75 63.91
N SER A 16 -17.32 -17.04 62.97
CA SER A 16 -16.72 -15.73 63.25
C SER A 16 -17.53 -14.68 62.50
N SER A 17 -18.16 -13.78 63.25
CA SER A 17 -18.85 -12.61 62.71
C SER A 17 -17.79 -11.67 62.14
N SER A 18 -17.58 -11.69 60.83
CA SER A 18 -16.78 -10.67 60.15
C SER A 18 -17.66 -9.44 59.97
N THR A 19 -17.34 -8.35 60.67
CA THR A 19 -17.98 -7.05 60.43
C THR A 19 -17.43 -6.53 59.10
N PRO A 20 -18.28 -6.22 58.10
CA PRO A 20 -17.81 -5.73 56.80
C PRO A 20 -17.11 -4.37 56.95
N ILE A 21 -15.93 -4.24 56.35
CA ILE A 21 -15.17 -2.98 56.26
C ILE A 21 -15.54 -2.32 54.93
N PHE A 22 -16.07 -1.11 54.97
CA PHE A 22 -16.43 -0.33 53.77
C PHE A 22 -15.35 0.70 53.46
N ARG A 23 -14.87 0.74 52.22
CA ARG A 23 -13.95 1.77 51.72
C ARG A 23 -14.60 2.51 50.55
N VAL A 24 -14.68 3.83 50.64
CA VAL A 24 -15.27 4.69 49.60
C VAL A 24 -14.15 5.45 48.90
N TYR A 25 -13.98 5.22 47.60
CA TYR A 25 -13.03 5.96 46.77
C TYR A 25 -13.76 7.01 45.93
N LYS A 26 -13.16 8.20 45.80
CA LYS A 26 -13.62 9.26 44.90
C LYS A 26 -12.98 9.05 43.53
N ASP A 27 -13.79 8.97 42.48
CA ASP A 27 -13.28 8.95 41.10
C ASP A 27 -13.92 10.07 40.25
N GLN A 28 -13.13 11.13 39.99
CA GLN A 28 -13.26 12.25 39.03
C GLN A 28 -14.14 13.50 39.36
N PRO A 29 -14.19 14.55 38.49
CA PRO A 29 -13.25 15.67 38.41
C PRO A 29 -13.97 17.03 38.61
N ASN A 30 -14.85 17.13 39.62
CA ASN A 30 -15.65 18.33 39.84
C ASN A 30 -15.37 18.92 41.24
N GLU A 31 -14.85 20.16 41.31
CA GLU A 31 -14.39 20.81 42.55
C GLU A 31 -15.49 21.45 43.40
N SER A 32 -16.75 21.46 42.94
CA SER A 32 -17.83 22.23 43.57
C SER A 32 -18.50 21.56 44.79
N LEU A 33 -18.18 20.29 45.09
CA LEU A 33 -18.70 19.58 46.27
C LEU A 33 -17.54 19.05 47.12
N LYS A 34 -17.24 19.75 48.23
CA LYS A 34 -16.31 19.30 49.26
C LYS A 34 -16.98 18.26 50.14
N VAL A 35 -16.87 16.99 49.76
CA VAL A 35 -17.17 15.86 50.66
C VAL A 35 -15.87 15.53 51.44
N PRO A 36 -15.90 15.43 52.79
CA PRO A 36 -14.70 15.12 53.56
C PRO A 36 -14.19 13.71 53.24
N LEU A 37 -12.88 13.57 53.06
CA LEU A 37 -12.19 12.26 53.10
C LEU A 37 -12.32 11.71 54.52
N VAL A 38 -12.86 10.50 54.65
CA VAL A 38 -13.02 9.83 55.95
C VAL A 38 -11.92 8.78 56.11
N GLU A 39 -11.19 8.84 57.23
CA GLU A 39 -10.28 7.79 57.70
C GLU A 39 -11.07 6.55 58.15
N ASP A 40 -10.51 5.36 57.89
CA ASP A 40 -11.11 4.03 58.09
C ASP A 40 -12.08 3.93 59.30
N GLY A 41 -13.38 3.75 59.03
CA GLY A 41 -14.42 3.59 60.04
C GLY A 41 -15.08 2.21 59.97
N ILE A 42 -15.21 1.52 61.10
CA ILE A 42 -15.96 0.26 61.23
C ILE A 42 -17.43 0.61 61.54
N ILE A 43 -18.35 0.23 60.66
CA ILE A 43 -19.80 0.45 60.85
C ILE A 43 -20.37 -0.75 61.63
N LYS A 44 -21.06 -0.48 62.75
CA LYS A 44 -21.68 -1.49 63.63
C LYS A 44 -23.22 -1.55 63.54
N GLU A 45 -23.84 -0.84 62.61
CA GLU A 45 -25.31 -0.78 62.45
C GLU A 45 -25.83 -1.75 61.36
N GLU A 46 -27.01 -2.33 61.57
CA GLU A 46 -27.74 -3.08 60.54
C GLU A 46 -28.19 -2.14 59.40
N ILE A 47 -27.65 -2.33 58.20
CA ILE A 47 -27.97 -1.52 57.02
C ILE A 47 -29.27 -2.07 56.41
N GLY A 48 -30.41 -1.42 56.71
CA GLY A 48 -31.70 -1.76 56.11
C GLY A 48 -31.84 -1.32 54.65
N ASP A 49 -31.49 -0.06 54.34
CA ASP A 49 -31.54 0.52 52.98
C ASP A 49 -30.26 1.32 52.70
N ILE A 50 -29.47 0.87 51.73
CA ILE A 50 -28.21 1.52 51.34
C ILE A 50 -28.45 2.94 50.85
N LYS A 51 -29.57 3.21 50.16
CA LYS A 51 -29.84 4.53 49.60
C LYS A 51 -30.05 5.55 50.72
N HIS A 52 -30.79 5.16 51.75
CA HIS A 52 -31.00 5.96 52.96
C HIS A 52 -29.72 6.11 53.78
N PHE A 53 -28.92 5.04 53.88
CA PHE A 53 -27.63 5.06 54.56
C PHE A 53 -26.64 6.06 53.91
N VAL A 54 -26.49 6.01 52.59
CA VAL A 54 -25.60 6.91 51.82
C VAL A 54 -26.10 8.36 51.87
N GLN A 55 -27.42 8.59 51.79
CA GLN A 55 -28.02 9.91 51.97
C GLN A 55 -27.66 10.54 53.32
N LYS A 56 -27.82 9.76 54.40
CA LYS A 56 -27.56 10.19 55.77
C LYS A 56 -26.07 10.44 56.03
N TRP A 57 -25.19 9.56 55.53
CA TRP A 57 -23.75 9.64 55.82
C TRP A 57 -23.03 10.75 55.06
N PHE A 58 -23.43 11.00 53.81
CA PHE A 58 -22.82 12.04 52.97
C PHE A 58 -23.58 13.37 52.99
N ASN A 59 -24.64 13.47 53.80
CA ASN A 59 -25.47 14.65 53.95
C ASN A 59 -26.03 15.16 52.61
N ILE A 60 -26.43 14.23 51.73
CA ILE A 60 -26.96 14.53 50.40
C ILE A 60 -28.50 14.54 50.49
N PRO A 61 -29.15 15.70 50.26
CA PRO A 61 -30.58 15.86 50.52
C PRO A 61 -31.49 15.11 49.53
N ASP A 62 -31.01 14.76 48.34
CA ASP A 62 -31.78 14.00 47.35
C ASP A 62 -30.89 13.11 46.46
N PHE A 63 -31.29 11.84 46.29
CA PHE A 63 -30.65 10.83 45.42
C PHE A 63 -31.60 10.37 44.29
N SER A 64 -32.69 11.09 44.05
CA SER A 64 -33.67 10.79 42.99
C SER A 64 -33.06 10.78 41.58
N SER A 65 -31.98 11.53 41.37
CA SER A 65 -31.30 11.76 40.08
C SER A 65 -30.08 10.87 39.83
N PHE A 66 -29.80 9.89 40.71
CA PHE A 66 -28.63 9.02 40.60
C PHE A 66 -28.97 7.54 40.75
N ASN A 67 -28.30 6.70 39.95
CA ASN A 67 -28.27 5.26 40.17
C ASN A 67 -27.08 4.88 41.06
N LEU A 68 -27.35 4.03 42.03
CA LEU A 68 -26.40 3.47 42.98
C LEU A 68 -26.04 2.06 42.53
N VAL A 69 -24.80 1.83 42.10
CA VAL A 69 -24.33 0.51 41.68
C VAL A 69 -23.29 0.01 42.67
N LEU A 70 -23.52 -1.18 43.23
CA LEU A 70 -22.58 -1.90 44.08
C LEU A 70 -21.77 -2.86 43.20
N GLN A 71 -20.45 -2.71 43.21
CA GLN A 71 -19.55 -3.66 42.56
C GLN A 71 -18.65 -4.34 43.59
N ASN A 72 -18.46 -5.64 43.43
CA ASN A 72 -17.41 -6.39 44.11
C ASN A 72 -16.13 -6.35 43.25
N ASP A 73 -14.96 -6.53 43.86
CA ASP A 73 -13.64 -6.44 43.19
C ASP A 73 -13.49 -7.41 41.99
N GLU A 74 -14.32 -8.46 41.91
CA GLU A 74 -14.41 -9.35 40.76
C GLU A 74 -15.52 -8.96 39.78
N SER A 75 -15.35 -7.86 39.03
CA SER A 75 -15.97 -7.48 37.73
C SER A 75 -17.46 -7.79 37.39
N ASN A 76 -18.28 -8.32 38.30
CA ASN A 76 -19.69 -8.64 38.10
C ASN A 76 -20.56 -7.74 39.01
N PRO A 77 -21.56 -7.03 38.46
CA PRO A 77 -22.51 -6.28 39.27
C PRO A 77 -23.42 -7.24 40.05
N LEU A 78 -23.60 -6.98 41.35
CA LEU A 78 -24.56 -7.72 42.17
C LEU A 78 -26.00 -7.33 41.78
N VAL A 79 -26.84 -8.35 41.54
CA VAL A 79 -28.28 -8.17 41.35
C VAL A 79 -28.91 -7.71 42.67
N SER A 80 -29.78 -6.71 42.58
CA SER A 80 -30.28 -5.84 43.67
C SER A 80 -31.19 -6.48 44.73
N SER A 81 -31.15 -7.80 44.93
CA SER A 81 -32.09 -8.51 45.81
C SER A 81 -31.46 -9.36 46.91
N THR A 82 -30.14 -9.26 47.14
CA THR A 82 -29.47 -10.03 48.19
C THR A 82 -29.34 -9.19 49.48
N PRO A 83 -29.79 -9.67 50.65
CA PRO A 83 -29.57 -8.98 51.92
C PRO A 83 -28.07 -8.84 52.23
N LEU A 84 -27.60 -7.63 52.56
CA LEU A 84 -26.17 -7.36 52.82
C LEU A 84 -25.62 -8.01 54.08
N SER A 85 -26.47 -8.60 54.92
CA SER A 85 -26.07 -9.25 56.17
C SER A 85 -25.10 -10.43 56.00
N ASN A 86 -24.88 -10.90 54.77
CA ASN A 86 -23.97 -12.02 54.46
C ASN A 86 -22.77 -11.64 53.58
N PHE A 87 -22.49 -10.34 53.37
CA PHE A 87 -21.45 -9.91 52.42
C PHE A 87 -20.11 -9.62 53.12
N ALA A 88 -19.05 -10.31 52.71
CA ALA A 88 -17.67 -10.02 53.09
C ALA A 88 -16.85 -9.71 51.83
N GLY A 89 -16.60 -8.42 51.56
CA GLY A 89 -15.85 -7.95 50.39
C GLY A 89 -15.83 -6.42 50.29
N ASN A 90 -14.91 -5.89 49.48
CA ASN A 90 -14.86 -4.45 49.18
C ASN A 90 -16.05 -4.08 48.29
N VAL A 91 -16.79 -3.04 48.66
CA VAL A 91 -17.93 -2.55 47.88
C VAL A 91 -17.58 -1.18 47.31
N VAL A 92 -17.43 -1.09 45.99
CA VAL A 92 -17.23 0.18 45.29
C VAL A 92 -18.58 0.79 44.95
N LEU A 93 -18.79 2.03 45.39
CA LEU A 93 -20.03 2.78 45.19
C LEU A 93 -19.88 3.70 43.98
N LYS A 94 -20.54 3.38 42.86
CA LYS A 94 -20.51 4.23 41.65
C LYS A 94 -21.80 5.01 41.51
N ILE A 95 -21.70 6.33 41.57
CA ILE A 95 -22.82 7.26 41.37
C ILE A 95 -22.89 7.63 39.88
N GLN A 96 -23.95 7.21 39.19
CA GLN A 96 -24.19 7.59 37.79
C GLN A 96 -25.39 8.54 37.69
N PRO A 97 -25.28 9.69 36.99
CA PRO A 97 -26.43 10.55 36.74
C PRO A 97 -27.45 9.82 35.86
N ILE A 98 -28.73 9.94 36.20
CA ILE A 98 -29.84 9.46 35.38
C ILE A 98 -29.92 10.33 34.13
N THR A 99 -29.50 9.82 32.97
CA THR A 99 -29.76 10.44 31.67
C THR A 99 -31.17 10.09 31.21
N THR A 100 -32.17 10.83 31.70
CA THR A 100 -33.56 10.80 31.17
C THR A 100 -33.71 11.70 29.94
N THR A 101 -32.96 11.41 28.87
CA THR A 101 -33.28 11.94 27.54
C THR A 101 -33.47 10.76 26.59
N THR A 102 -34.69 10.22 26.57
CA THR A 102 -35.16 9.29 25.53
C THR A 102 -35.66 10.02 24.28
N SER A 103 -35.53 11.35 24.23
CA SER A 103 -35.87 12.16 23.05
C SER A 103 -34.72 12.18 22.04
N LYS A 104 -35.06 12.13 20.74
CA LYS A 104 -34.12 12.35 19.64
C LYS A 104 -33.45 13.73 19.78
N TRP A 105 -32.23 13.89 19.26
CA TRP A 105 -31.55 15.20 19.27
C TRP A 105 -32.25 16.16 18.31
N GLU A 106 -32.72 17.29 18.85
CA GLU A 106 -33.43 18.32 18.10
C GLU A 106 -32.47 19.39 17.57
N SER A 107 -31.40 19.68 18.32
CA SER A 107 -30.37 20.67 17.98
C SER A 107 -28.94 20.11 18.04
N PRO A 108 -27.96 20.73 17.36
CA PRO A 108 -26.54 20.39 17.50
C PRO A 108 -26.04 20.50 18.94
N GLN A 109 -26.59 21.43 19.74
CA GLN A 109 -26.23 21.61 21.14
C GLN A 109 -26.73 20.45 22.02
N ASP A 110 -27.89 19.87 21.72
CA ASP A 110 -28.39 18.68 22.42
C ASP A 110 -27.47 17.48 22.20
N LEU A 111 -27.07 17.27 20.94
CA LEU A 111 -26.12 16.24 20.56
C LEU A 111 -24.76 16.47 21.25
N LEU A 112 -24.25 17.70 21.21
CA LEU A 112 -22.98 18.05 21.86
C LEU A 112 -23.04 17.76 23.36
N LYS A 113 -24.06 18.27 24.04
CA LYS A 113 -24.23 18.09 25.49
C LYS A 113 -24.29 16.61 25.86
N TRP A 114 -25.02 15.81 25.09
CA TRP A 114 -25.08 14.36 25.32
C TRP A 114 -23.70 13.70 25.13
N MET A 115 -22.99 14.01 24.04
CA MET A 115 -21.68 13.42 23.75
C MET A 115 -20.66 13.73 24.84
N ILE A 116 -20.58 14.99 25.27
CA ILE A 116 -19.67 15.43 26.34
C ILE A 116 -20.04 14.79 27.68
N ASN A 117 -21.33 14.69 28.01
CA ASN A 117 -21.76 14.03 29.25
C ASN A 117 -21.47 12.53 29.24
N ARG A 118 -21.56 11.87 28.07
CA ARG A 118 -21.37 10.43 27.93
C ARG A 118 -19.91 10.01 27.91
N TYR A 119 -19.08 10.69 27.12
CA TYR A 119 -17.69 10.31 26.85
C TYR A 119 -16.66 11.27 27.46
N GLY A 120 -17.08 12.44 27.94
CA GLY A 120 -16.18 13.51 28.39
C GLY A 120 -15.69 14.39 27.22
N ALA A 121 -14.72 15.24 27.52
CA ALA A 121 -14.08 16.07 26.50
C ALA A 121 -13.43 15.19 25.40
N PRO A 122 -13.57 15.56 24.11
CA PRO A 122 -12.95 14.85 22.99
C PRO A 122 -11.45 14.70 23.18
N LYS A 123 -10.94 13.49 22.95
CA LYS A 123 -9.51 13.20 22.91
C LYS A 123 -9.09 13.00 21.46
N PRO A 124 -7.84 13.36 21.09
CA PRO A 124 -7.33 13.07 19.76
C PRO A 124 -7.52 11.58 19.43
N PRO A 125 -8.10 11.24 18.27
CA PRO A 125 -8.18 9.85 17.86
C PRO A 125 -6.77 9.26 17.78
N ALA A 126 -6.62 7.98 18.15
CA ALA A 126 -5.36 7.27 17.90
C ALA A 126 -5.03 7.35 16.39
N ASN A 127 -3.81 7.75 16.05
CA ASN A 127 -3.37 7.75 14.66
C ASN A 127 -3.42 6.31 14.11
N GLU A 128 -3.95 6.15 12.90
CA GLU A 128 -4.05 4.82 12.28
C GLU A 128 -2.73 4.41 11.61
N THR A 129 -1.83 5.37 11.42
CA THR A 129 -0.51 5.15 10.86
C THR A 129 0.59 5.41 11.90
N SER A 130 1.73 4.70 11.77
CA SER A 130 2.92 5.04 12.54
C SER A 130 3.48 6.37 12.04
N SER A 131 3.71 7.32 12.94
CA SER A 131 4.31 8.61 12.61
C SER A 131 5.83 8.53 12.36
N GLU A 132 6.42 7.34 12.50
CA GLU A 132 7.87 7.15 12.47
C GLU A 132 8.47 7.31 11.08
N MET A 133 7.75 6.89 10.02
CA MET A 133 8.24 7.06 8.65
C MET A 133 7.86 8.44 8.09
N PRO A 134 8.83 9.27 7.67
CA PRO A 134 8.54 10.58 7.10
C PRO A 134 7.80 10.45 5.76
N LEU A 135 6.93 11.43 5.48
CA LEU A 135 6.10 11.48 4.27
C LEU A 135 6.88 12.05 3.06
N MET A 136 8.10 11.56 2.83
CA MET A 136 8.94 12.02 1.72
C MET A 136 8.33 11.62 0.36
N GLY A 137 8.63 12.41 -0.69
CA GLY A 137 8.19 12.12 -2.05
C GLY A 137 6.69 12.35 -2.29
N ARG A 138 6.02 13.10 -1.40
CA ARG A 138 4.59 13.42 -1.47
C ARG A 138 4.30 14.92 -1.54
N ASP A 139 5.32 15.77 -1.63
CA ASP A 139 5.15 17.23 -1.64
C ASP A 139 4.29 17.71 -2.81
N MET A 140 4.50 17.14 -4.01
CA MET A 140 3.69 17.46 -5.19
C MET A 140 2.22 17.04 -5.03
N VAL A 141 1.97 15.92 -4.35
CA VAL A 141 0.61 15.43 -4.06
C VAL A 141 -0.10 16.38 -3.11
N LEU A 142 0.56 16.77 -2.02
CA LEU A 142 0.01 17.72 -1.05
C LEU A 142 -0.20 19.11 -1.68
N GLN A 143 0.73 19.54 -2.53
CA GLN A 143 0.63 20.81 -3.25
C GLN A 143 -0.50 20.81 -4.28
N ASP A 144 -0.74 19.70 -5.00
CA ASP A 144 -1.87 19.57 -5.93
C ASP A 144 -3.21 19.66 -5.18
N ILE A 145 -3.34 18.93 -4.06
CA ILE A 145 -4.52 19.04 -3.18
C ILE A 145 -4.71 20.50 -2.73
N TYR A 146 -3.66 21.14 -2.22
CA TYR A 146 -3.72 22.54 -1.78
C TYR A 146 -4.20 23.47 -2.91
N ASN A 147 -3.62 23.34 -4.11
CA ASN A 147 -3.98 24.18 -5.26
C ASN A 147 -5.45 23.99 -5.64
N LYS A 148 -5.96 22.76 -5.65
CA LYS A 148 -7.37 22.47 -5.94
C LYS A 148 -8.30 23.03 -4.87
N VAL A 149 -7.96 22.88 -3.59
CA VAL A 149 -8.74 23.42 -2.47
C VAL A 149 -8.78 24.96 -2.52
N LEU A 150 -7.63 25.60 -2.74
CA LEU A 150 -7.53 27.05 -2.86
C LEU A 150 -8.33 27.59 -4.05
N THR A 151 -8.22 26.93 -5.20
CA THR A 151 -8.96 27.31 -6.42
C THR A 151 -10.47 27.24 -6.15
N ARG A 152 -10.95 26.12 -5.59
CA ARG A 152 -12.37 25.93 -5.21
C ARG A 152 -12.85 27.01 -4.26
N TYR A 153 -12.03 27.38 -3.28
CA TYR A 153 -12.36 28.42 -2.31
C TYR A 153 -12.50 29.81 -2.96
N GLN A 154 -11.72 30.11 -3.98
CA GLN A 154 -11.72 31.43 -4.63
C GLN A 154 -12.85 31.60 -5.68
N ILE A 155 -13.53 30.53 -6.07
CA ILE A 155 -14.66 30.60 -7.00
C ILE A 155 -15.87 31.22 -6.28
N PRO A 156 -16.44 32.35 -6.78
CA PRO A 156 -17.61 32.99 -6.19
C PRO A 156 -18.91 32.19 -6.37
N GLU A 157 -19.13 31.64 -7.57
CA GLU A 157 -20.33 30.87 -7.93
C GLU A 157 -20.07 29.37 -7.84
N ARG A 158 -19.94 28.83 -6.63
CA ARG A 158 -19.63 27.40 -6.46
C ARG A 158 -20.86 26.55 -6.73
N ASN A 159 -20.73 25.61 -7.67
CA ASN A 159 -21.76 24.64 -8.02
C ASN A 159 -21.14 23.24 -8.10
N ARG A 160 -21.97 22.20 -8.29
CA ARG A 160 -21.46 20.82 -8.37
C ARG A 160 -20.43 20.65 -9.49
N ASP A 161 -20.61 21.34 -10.62
CA ASP A 161 -19.77 21.20 -11.81
C ASP A 161 -18.37 21.82 -11.68
N ASN A 162 -18.17 22.76 -10.74
CA ASN A 162 -16.88 23.42 -10.50
C ASN A 162 -16.23 23.06 -9.16
N GLN A 163 -16.78 22.07 -8.44
CA GLN A 163 -16.28 21.58 -7.15
C GLN A 163 -15.92 20.10 -7.24
N PRO A 164 -14.81 19.74 -7.92
CA PRO A 164 -14.45 18.34 -8.08
C PRO A 164 -14.16 17.67 -6.73
N LEU A 165 -14.63 16.42 -6.59
CA LEU A 165 -14.23 15.52 -5.51
C LEU A 165 -12.76 15.14 -5.67
N LEU A 166 -12.01 15.14 -4.59
CA LEU A 166 -10.62 14.70 -4.62
C LEU A 166 -10.56 13.20 -4.33
N VAL A 167 -9.85 12.45 -5.18
CA VAL A 167 -9.75 10.99 -5.06
C VAL A 167 -8.29 10.57 -5.03
N VAL A 168 -7.83 10.07 -3.89
CA VAL A 168 -6.48 9.53 -3.69
C VAL A 168 -6.56 8.01 -3.72
N ALA A 169 -6.04 7.37 -4.75
CA ALA A 169 -6.09 5.92 -4.84
C ALA A 169 -4.77 5.24 -5.19
N GLY A 170 -4.71 3.96 -4.86
CA GLY A 170 -3.57 3.08 -5.11
C GLY A 170 -3.62 1.84 -4.23
N ALA A 171 -2.57 1.02 -4.31
CA ALA A 171 -2.48 -0.22 -3.55
C ALA A 171 -2.53 -0.02 -2.02
N PRO A 172 -2.93 -1.03 -1.24
CA PRO A 172 -2.77 -1.04 0.21
C PRO A 172 -1.33 -0.68 0.63
N GLY A 173 -1.18 0.13 1.67
CA GLY A 173 0.15 0.49 2.17
C GLY A 173 0.96 1.47 1.31
N ILE A 174 0.39 2.09 0.27
CA ILE A 174 1.07 3.12 -0.56
C ILE A 174 1.12 4.53 0.10
N GLY A 175 0.45 4.71 1.23
CA GLY A 175 0.45 5.95 2.01
C GLY A 175 -0.84 6.80 1.93
N LYS A 176 -1.96 6.24 1.45
CA LYS A 176 -3.25 6.97 1.31
C LYS A 176 -3.75 7.59 2.62
N THR A 177 -3.90 6.78 3.67
CA THR A 177 -4.33 7.22 5.01
C THR A 177 -3.42 8.30 5.56
N ARG A 178 -2.10 8.19 5.30
CA ARG A 178 -1.11 9.17 5.76
C ARG A 178 -1.29 10.54 5.08
N ILE A 179 -1.71 10.57 3.82
CA ILE A 179 -2.07 11.83 3.13
C ILE A 179 -3.27 12.48 3.84
N LEU A 180 -4.33 11.71 4.14
CA LEU A 180 -5.50 12.21 4.85
C LEU A 180 -5.14 12.78 6.25
N GLU A 181 -4.26 12.11 6.98
CA GLU A 181 -3.81 12.57 8.30
C GLU A 181 -2.93 13.83 8.23
N THR A 182 -2.17 14.01 7.13
CA THR A 182 -1.18 15.09 7.02
C THR A 182 -1.73 16.35 6.38
N ILE A 183 -2.78 16.25 5.54
CA ILE A 183 -3.25 17.37 4.73
C ILE A 183 -3.67 18.58 5.57
N GLY A 184 -4.38 18.38 6.69
CA GLY A 184 -4.80 19.49 7.56
C GLY A 184 -3.62 20.32 8.05
N ASN A 185 -2.59 19.65 8.59
CA ASN A 185 -1.36 20.31 9.04
C ASN A 185 -0.65 21.00 7.87
N TYR A 186 -0.58 20.36 6.71
CA TYR A 186 0.03 20.94 5.52
C TYR A 186 -0.68 22.25 5.11
N LEU A 187 -2.01 22.27 5.05
CA LEU A 187 -2.80 23.47 4.73
C LEU A 187 -2.58 24.58 5.76
N HIS A 188 -2.54 24.24 7.05
CA HIS A 188 -2.32 25.19 8.15
C HIS A 188 -0.93 25.86 8.09
N THR A 189 0.11 25.18 7.61
CA THR A 189 1.47 25.75 7.51
C THR A 189 1.63 26.82 6.42
N LYS A 190 0.67 26.97 5.52
CA LYS A 190 0.71 27.97 4.43
C LYS A 190 0.29 29.35 4.95
N LYS A 191 1.23 30.09 5.53
CA LYS A 191 1.01 31.39 6.20
C LYS A 191 0.27 32.43 5.34
N ASP A 192 0.53 32.47 4.04
CA ASP A 192 -0.07 33.43 3.10
C ASP A 192 -1.31 32.89 2.37
N SER A 193 -1.86 31.76 2.85
CA SER A 193 -3.04 31.15 2.24
C SER A 193 -4.29 31.96 2.48
N LYS A 194 -5.13 32.10 1.44
CA LYS A 194 -6.48 32.69 1.57
C LYS A 194 -7.50 31.73 2.20
N LEU A 195 -7.11 30.48 2.46
CA LEU A 195 -8.00 29.49 3.08
C LEU A 195 -8.36 29.90 4.52
N PRO A 196 -9.52 29.46 5.04
CA PRO A 196 -9.88 29.68 6.44
C PRO A 196 -8.78 29.21 7.40
N LYS A 197 -8.51 30.03 8.42
CA LYS A 197 -7.49 29.75 9.43
C LYS A 197 -7.90 28.61 10.36
N TYR A 198 -9.17 28.61 10.77
CA TYR A 198 -9.73 27.54 11.58
C TYR A 198 -10.05 26.32 10.72
N GLN A 199 -9.62 25.16 11.21
CA GLN A 199 -9.77 23.91 10.49
C GLN A 199 -10.28 22.80 11.41
N ILE A 200 -11.20 22.00 10.89
CA ILE A 200 -11.64 20.74 11.51
C ILE A 200 -11.14 19.62 10.61
N ASN A 201 -10.30 18.75 11.14
CA ASN A 201 -9.73 17.62 10.42
C ASN A 201 -10.36 16.33 10.91
N ILE A 202 -11.21 15.71 10.10
CA ILE A 202 -11.88 14.45 10.43
C ILE A 202 -11.68 13.47 9.29
N ASN A 203 -11.02 12.36 9.62
CA ASN A 203 -10.84 11.24 8.70
C ASN A 203 -11.61 10.04 9.26
N ILE A 204 -12.53 9.50 8.47
CA ILE A 204 -13.28 8.29 8.79
C ILE A 204 -12.82 7.15 7.89
N SER A 205 -12.98 5.91 8.35
CA SER A 205 -12.77 4.71 7.54
C SER A 205 -14.09 3.98 7.29
N LEU A 206 -14.27 3.45 6.08
CA LEU A 206 -15.35 2.51 5.76
C LEU A 206 -14.91 1.04 5.90
N GLY A 207 -13.68 0.81 6.37
CA GLY A 207 -13.13 -0.49 6.70
C GLY A 207 -12.62 -0.52 8.15
N ASN A 208 -11.31 -0.48 8.32
CA ASN A 208 -10.63 -0.71 9.60
C ASN A 208 -11.27 0.05 10.78
N GLY A 209 -11.69 -0.68 11.81
CA GLY A 209 -12.31 -0.13 13.02
C GLY A 209 -13.79 0.28 12.90
N SER A 210 -14.29 0.49 11.68
CA SER A 210 -15.67 0.90 11.40
C SER A 210 -16.17 0.35 10.06
N ASN A 211 -16.05 -0.98 9.90
CA ASN A 211 -16.36 -1.70 8.65
C ASN A 211 -17.77 -1.35 8.16
N TRP A 212 -17.90 -1.10 6.86
CA TRP A 212 -19.18 -0.92 6.20
C TRP A 212 -20.04 -2.16 6.33
N ASP A 213 -21.26 -2.00 6.84
CA ASP A 213 -22.27 -3.07 6.85
C ASP A 213 -23.26 -2.86 5.69
N PRO A 214 -23.17 -3.66 4.61
CA PRO A 214 -24.04 -3.50 3.46
C PRO A 214 -25.51 -3.79 3.75
N TYR A 215 -25.85 -4.48 4.84
CA TYR A 215 -27.25 -4.80 5.16
C TYR A 215 -27.94 -3.65 5.90
N SER A 216 -27.30 -3.08 6.91
CA SER A 216 -27.90 -2.01 7.70
C SER A 216 -27.63 -0.62 7.11
N GLU A 217 -26.43 -0.35 6.60
CA GLU A 217 -25.99 1.01 6.25
C GLU A 217 -26.35 1.42 4.82
N SER A 218 -26.59 0.46 3.93
CA SER A 218 -26.98 0.75 2.53
C SER A 218 -28.34 1.44 2.42
N SER A 219 -29.22 1.24 3.40
CA SER A 219 -30.55 1.86 3.45
C SER A 219 -30.47 3.37 3.72
N ASN A 220 -29.45 3.82 4.48
CA ASN A 220 -29.23 5.22 4.78
C ASN A 220 -27.72 5.55 4.90
N PRO A 221 -27.01 5.67 3.77
CA PRO A 221 -25.57 5.95 3.77
C PRO A 221 -25.20 7.27 4.46
N LYS A 222 -26.09 8.26 4.41
CA LYS A 222 -25.91 9.56 5.07
C LYS A 222 -25.79 9.41 6.58
N ILE A 223 -26.70 8.65 7.20
CA ILE A 223 -26.63 8.37 8.65
C ILE A 223 -25.39 7.55 9.01
N ALA A 224 -25.01 6.59 8.18
CA ALA A 224 -23.80 5.80 8.38
C ALA A 224 -22.52 6.68 8.44
N LEU A 225 -22.45 7.72 7.59
CA LEU A 225 -21.36 8.70 7.63
C LEU A 225 -21.44 9.60 8.87
N CYS A 226 -22.63 10.07 9.25
CA CYS A 226 -22.83 10.86 10.48
C CYS A 226 -22.36 10.11 11.72
N LYS A 227 -22.73 8.83 11.86
CA LYS A 227 -22.27 7.96 12.97
C LYS A 227 -20.74 7.91 13.02
N ARG A 228 -20.06 7.74 11.89
CA ARG A 228 -18.59 7.70 11.81
C ARG A 228 -17.93 9.02 12.17
N VAL A 229 -18.48 10.16 11.71
CA VAL A 229 -17.96 11.49 12.06
C VAL A 229 -18.05 11.74 13.57
N LEU A 230 -19.22 11.47 14.16
CA LEU A 230 -19.44 11.64 15.58
C LEU A 230 -18.57 10.70 16.42
N TRP A 231 -18.50 9.42 16.03
CA TRP A 231 -17.63 8.44 16.69
C TRP A 231 -16.17 8.88 16.65
N ARG A 232 -15.69 9.28 15.47
CA ARG A 232 -14.29 9.65 15.27
C ARG A 232 -13.87 10.81 16.15
N TYR A 233 -14.76 11.80 16.31
CA TYR A 233 -14.48 12.99 17.10
C TYR A 233 -14.69 12.77 18.60
N PHE A 234 -15.84 12.22 19.02
CA PHE A 234 -16.23 12.18 20.43
C PHE A 234 -15.82 10.90 21.17
N ALA A 235 -15.72 9.75 20.50
CA ALA A 235 -15.66 8.45 21.17
C ALA A 235 -14.37 7.65 20.89
N HIS A 236 -13.79 7.79 19.70
CA HIS A 236 -12.62 6.99 19.29
C HIS A 236 -11.39 7.24 20.17
N GLY A 237 -11.11 8.49 20.54
CA GLY A 237 -10.01 8.84 21.46
C GLY A 237 -10.16 8.29 22.87
N HIS A 238 -11.35 7.78 23.23
CA HIS A 238 -11.62 7.09 24.48
C HIS A 238 -11.68 5.56 24.31
N HIS A 239 -11.17 5.04 23.19
CA HIS A 239 -11.14 3.62 22.86
C HIS A 239 -12.52 2.94 22.85
N VAL A 240 -13.59 3.68 22.56
CA VAL A 240 -14.94 3.12 22.42
C VAL A 240 -15.07 2.44 21.06
N PRO A 241 -15.40 1.13 20.99
CA PRO A 241 -15.62 0.45 19.73
C PRO A 241 -16.80 1.05 18.94
N PHE A 242 -16.68 1.11 17.60
CA PHE A 242 -17.68 1.73 16.73
C PHE A 242 -19.06 1.09 16.86
N ASN A 243 -19.14 -0.24 16.92
CA ASN A 243 -20.41 -0.96 17.08
C ASN A 243 -21.13 -0.60 18.39
N LYS A 244 -20.39 -0.51 19.50
CA LYS A 244 -20.92 -0.10 20.80
C LYS A 244 -21.42 1.34 20.74
N PHE A 245 -20.65 2.23 20.12
CA PHE A 245 -21.08 3.61 19.92
C PHE A 245 -22.39 3.70 19.11
N CYS A 246 -22.50 2.97 18.00
CA CYS A 246 -23.73 2.95 17.19
C CYS A 246 -24.95 2.50 18.01
N GLN A 247 -24.81 1.43 18.80
CA GLN A 247 -25.87 0.94 19.67
C GLN A 247 -26.33 1.99 20.69
N GLU A 248 -25.39 2.76 21.25
CA GLU A 248 -25.70 3.80 22.24
C GLU A 248 -26.46 4.99 21.64
N ILE A 249 -26.27 5.29 20.35
CA ILE A 249 -26.86 6.49 19.71
C ILE A 249 -28.02 6.22 18.76
N GLU A 250 -28.31 4.95 18.46
CA GLU A 250 -29.29 4.53 17.44
C GLU A 250 -30.67 5.18 17.63
N SER A 251 -31.15 5.22 18.88
CA SER A 251 -32.47 5.77 19.20
C SER A 251 -32.52 7.30 19.27
N MET A 252 -31.37 7.96 19.39
CA MET A 252 -31.27 9.41 19.55
C MET A 252 -31.06 10.15 18.22
N LEU A 253 -30.48 9.50 17.22
CA LEU A 253 -30.34 10.08 15.89
C LEU A 253 -31.68 10.11 15.14
N LYS A 254 -31.98 11.24 14.52
CA LYS A 254 -33.08 11.33 13.54
C LYS A 254 -32.63 10.78 12.20
N GLU A 255 -33.54 10.18 11.45
CA GLU A 255 -33.26 9.73 10.07
C GLU A 255 -32.91 10.89 9.13
N THR A 256 -33.34 12.11 9.47
CA THR A 256 -33.04 13.36 8.75
C THR A 256 -31.70 13.99 9.13
N THR A 257 -30.94 13.40 10.07
CA THR A 257 -29.67 13.97 10.52
C THR A 257 -28.68 14.09 9.36
N THR A 258 -28.01 15.23 9.27
CA THR A 258 -27.06 15.54 8.19
C THR A 258 -25.63 15.65 8.70
N LEU A 259 -24.66 15.55 7.80
CA LEU A 259 -23.25 15.79 8.15
C LEU A 259 -23.04 17.22 8.66
N ASP A 260 -23.74 18.20 8.07
CA ASP A 260 -23.69 19.60 8.50
C ASP A 260 -24.17 19.77 9.95
N PHE A 261 -25.21 19.03 10.36
CA PHE A 261 -25.66 18.98 11.76
C PHE A 261 -24.56 18.44 12.69
N CYS A 262 -23.85 17.37 12.29
CA CYS A 262 -22.75 16.82 13.07
C CYS A 262 -21.56 17.78 13.16
N PHE A 263 -21.16 18.41 12.04
CA PHE A 263 -20.07 19.39 12.04
C PHE A 263 -20.42 20.66 12.81
N SER A 264 -21.70 21.07 12.83
CA SER A 264 -22.18 22.17 13.67
C SER A 264 -21.97 21.89 15.16
N ALA A 265 -22.30 20.69 15.63
CA ALA A 265 -22.07 20.33 17.03
C ALA A 265 -20.57 20.29 17.41
N ILE A 266 -19.72 19.87 16.47
CA ILE A 266 -18.27 19.89 16.64
C ILE A 266 -17.74 21.33 16.66
N SER A 267 -18.28 22.20 15.81
CA SER A 267 -17.96 23.62 15.79
C SER A 267 -18.37 24.30 17.09
N ASP A 268 -19.56 24.01 17.62
CA ASP A 268 -20.04 24.53 18.91
C ASP A 268 -19.11 24.13 20.05
N HIS A 269 -18.62 22.89 20.05
CA HIS A 269 -17.61 22.45 21.00
C HIS A 269 -16.32 23.27 20.89
N LEU A 270 -15.77 23.42 19.68
CA LEU A 270 -14.54 24.18 19.48
C LEU A 270 -14.71 25.67 19.82
N ALA A 271 -15.85 26.26 19.47
CA ALA A 271 -16.20 27.63 19.82
C ALA A 271 -16.35 27.84 21.34
N SER A 272 -16.75 26.81 22.09
CA SER A 272 -16.78 26.87 23.55
C SER A 272 -15.37 26.89 24.18
N LEU A 273 -14.37 26.38 23.46
CA LEU A 273 -12.95 26.40 23.86
C LEU A 273 -12.23 27.66 23.38
N ASP A 274 -12.57 28.13 22.17
CA ASP A 274 -12.06 29.36 21.58
C ASP A 274 -13.22 30.19 21.00
N PRO A 275 -13.73 31.18 21.76
CA PRO A 275 -14.83 32.05 21.32
C PRO A 275 -14.55 32.82 20.03
N THR A 276 -13.27 33.01 19.66
CA THR A 276 -12.91 33.75 18.43
C THR A 276 -13.29 33.01 17.14
N MET A 277 -13.66 31.73 17.23
CA MET A 277 -14.15 30.91 16.11
C MET A 277 -15.59 31.25 15.67
N GLN A 278 -16.44 31.80 16.54
CA GLN A 278 -17.90 31.92 16.28
C GLN A 278 -18.29 32.79 15.08
N GLN A 279 -17.41 33.69 14.64
CA GLN A 279 -17.69 34.64 13.55
C GLN A 279 -16.84 34.42 12.30
N GLN A 280 -16.07 33.33 12.25
CA GLN A 280 -15.17 33.05 11.13
C GLN A 280 -15.64 31.81 10.36
N GLN A 281 -15.35 31.83 9.06
CA GLN A 281 -15.51 30.63 8.25
C GLN A 281 -14.52 29.55 8.71
N ILE A 282 -14.95 28.29 8.69
CA ILE A 282 -14.15 27.13 9.10
C ILE A 282 -13.95 26.22 7.90
N LEU A 283 -12.72 25.75 7.69
CA LEU A 283 -12.39 24.72 6.71
C LEU A 283 -12.56 23.34 7.32
N ILE A 284 -13.46 22.53 6.76
CA ILE A 284 -13.63 21.12 7.13
C ILE A 284 -12.81 20.26 6.17
N ASN A 285 -11.72 19.67 6.65
CA ASN A 285 -11.00 18.64 5.92
C ASN A 285 -11.61 17.28 6.28
N PHE A 286 -12.41 16.75 5.35
CA PHE A 286 -13.15 15.50 5.54
C PHE A 286 -12.58 14.39 4.67
N GLY A 287 -11.84 13.47 5.28
CA GLY A 287 -11.30 12.28 4.64
C GLY A 287 -12.23 11.07 4.78
N ILE A 288 -12.49 10.36 3.70
CA ILE A 288 -13.23 9.09 3.68
C ILE A 288 -12.30 8.02 3.14
N ASP A 289 -11.73 7.21 4.02
CA ASP A 289 -10.80 6.12 3.67
C ASP A 289 -11.53 4.81 3.39
N GLU A 290 -10.85 3.95 2.64
CA GLU A 290 -11.31 2.62 2.22
C GLU A 290 -12.67 2.62 1.50
N PHE A 291 -12.94 3.63 0.66
CA PHE A 291 -14.23 3.77 -0.03
C PHE A 291 -14.63 2.55 -0.87
N GLN A 292 -13.66 1.75 -1.33
CA GLN A 292 -13.91 0.54 -2.09
C GLN A 292 -14.70 -0.51 -1.30
N LYS A 293 -14.77 -0.40 0.03
CA LYS A 293 -15.61 -1.27 0.88
C LYS A 293 -17.11 -1.09 0.63
N CYS A 294 -17.52 0.02 0.00
CA CYS A 294 -18.90 0.25 -0.43
C CYS A 294 -19.22 -0.36 -1.80
N LEU A 295 -18.27 -1.04 -2.45
CA LEU A 295 -18.55 -1.83 -3.65
C LEU A 295 -19.05 -3.21 -3.21
N PHE A 296 -20.35 -3.47 -3.43
CA PHE A 296 -20.99 -4.73 -3.02
C PHE A 296 -20.66 -5.85 -4.00
N GLU A 297 -20.59 -7.11 -3.59
CA GLU A 297 -20.40 -8.23 -4.50
C GLU A 297 -21.70 -8.54 -5.28
N SER A 298 -21.85 -7.98 -6.48
CA SER A 298 -22.95 -8.31 -7.40
C SER A 298 -22.45 -8.55 -8.82
N LYS A 299 -23.08 -9.48 -9.55
CA LYS A 299 -22.85 -9.67 -10.99
C LYS A 299 -23.36 -8.47 -11.80
N ASP A 300 -24.40 -7.79 -11.32
CA ASP A 300 -24.92 -6.56 -11.93
C ASP A 300 -24.03 -5.38 -11.52
N VAL A 301 -23.37 -4.78 -12.53
CA VAL A 301 -22.48 -3.64 -12.38
C VAL A 301 -23.19 -2.41 -11.80
N VAL A 302 -24.46 -2.18 -12.14
CA VAL A 302 -25.22 -1.03 -11.63
C VAL A 302 -25.51 -1.19 -10.15
N GLN A 303 -25.98 -2.38 -9.74
CA GLN A 303 -26.20 -2.68 -8.32
C GLN A 303 -24.91 -2.63 -7.51
N ARG A 304 -23.81 -3.20 -8.04
CA ARG A 304 -22.47 -3.19 -7.42
C ARG A 304 -22.02 -1.78 -7.00
N ARG A 305 -22.31 -0.80 -7.84
CA ARG A 305 -21.85 0.59 -7.71
C ARG A 305 -22.85 1.50 -6.99
N SER A 306 -24.08 1.03 -6.81
CA SER A 306 -25.20 1.84 -6.28
C SER A 306 -24.93 2.43 -4.90
N ILE A 307 -24.33 1.64 -4.00
CA ILE A 307 -24.02 2.06 -2.62
C ILE A 307 -22.93 3.13 -2.62
N LEU A 308 -21.80 2.89 -3.31
CA LEU A 308 -20.74 3.89 -3.41
C LEU A 308 -21.26 5.18 -4.07
N LYS A 309 -22.12 5.09 -5.09
CA LYS A 309 -22.80 6.25 -5.67
C LYS A 309 -23.67 6.97 -4.65
N ALA A 310 -24.42 6.26 -3.81
CA ALA A 310 -25.24 6.85 -2.75
C ALA A 310 -24.38 7.50 -1.63
N VAL A 311 -23.24 6.92 -1.28
CA VAL A 311 -22.25 7.51 -0.36
C VAL A 311 -21.70 8.82 -0.94
N ILE A 312 -21.30 8.83 -2.21
CA ILE A 312 -20.83 10.03 -2.92
C ILE A 312 -21.93 11.09 -2.96
N GLN A 313 -23.16 10.71 -3.29
CA GLN A 313 -24.30 11.63 -3.31
C GLN A 313 -24.57 12.24 -1.93
N SER A 314 -24.42 11.46 -0.86
CA SER A 314 -24.64 11.90 0.52
C SER A 314 -23.67 13.00 0.98
N VAL A 315 -22.49 13.09 0.36
CA VAL A 315 -21.50 14.15 0.65
C VAL A 315 -21.49 15.26 -0.39
N SER A 316 -22.11 15.04 -1.55
CA SER A 316 -22.13 16.00 -2.66
C SER A 316 -22.82 17.32 -2.32
N ASP A 317 -23.83 17.28 -1.45
CA ASP A 317 -24.57 18.47 -1.01
C ASP A 317 -23.67 19.42 -0.21
N LEU A 318 -22.62 18.90 0.43
CA LEU A 318 -21.64 19.71 1.17
C LEU A 318 -20.70 20.51 0.24
N LEU A 319 -20.58 20.10 -1.03
CA LEU A 319 -19.72 20.77 -2.00
C LEU A 319 -20.39 21.99 -2.63
N VAL A 320 -21.72 22.05 -2.61
CA VAL A 320 -22.48 23.18 -3.16
C VAL A 320 -22.44 24.33 -2.16
N PHE A 321 -22.11 25.54 -2.63
CA PHE A 321 -22.15 26.71 -1.76
C PHE A 321 -23.58 27.06 -1.41
N LEU A 322 -23.87 27.11 -0.12
CA LEU A 322 -25.07 27.73 0.41
C LEU A 322 -24.67 29.14 0.91
N PRO A 323 -25.37 30.19 0.51
CA PRO A 323 -25.11 31.54 1.03
C PRO A 323 -25.15 31.53 2.57
N ASN A 324 -24.18 32.19 3.21
CA ASN A 324 -24.03 32.30 4.67
C ASN A 324 -23.62 31.00 5.41
N THR A 325 -23.03 29.99 4.75
CA THR A 325 -22.45 28.86 5.50
C THR A 325 -21.17 29.22 6.23
N MET A 326 -21.11 28.82 7.49
CA MET A 326 -19.89 28.87 8.30
C MET A 326 -18.82 27.90 7.76
N PHE A 327 -19.21 26.84 7.07
CA PHE A 327 -18.30 25.79 6.64
C PHE A 327 -17.89 25.90 5.16
N PHE A 328 -16.62 25.63 4.90
CA PHE A 328 -16.08 25.29 3.60
C PHE A 328 -15.53 23.86 3.64
N TYR A 329 -16.01 22.99 2.76
CA TYR A 329 -15.69 21.57 2.81
C TYR A 329 -14.59 21.19 1.80
N ASN A 330 -13.54 20.57 2.30
CA ASN A 330 -12.55 19.85 1.52
C ASN A 330 -12.74 18.34 1.72
N ILE A 331 -13.37 17.68 0.75
CA ILE A 331 -13.67 16.25 0.82
C ILE A 331 -12.66 15.45 -0.02
N ILE A 332 -12.03 14.46 0.61
CA ILE A 332 -11.04 13.58 -0.03
C ILE A 332 -11.46 12.12 0.18
N PHE A 333 -11.69 11.40 -0.92
CA PHE A 333 -11.88 9.96 -0.90
C PHE A 333 -10.53 9.26 -1.04
N ALA A 334 -10.23 8.31 -0.16
CA ALA A 334 -9.05 7.48 -0.21
C ALA A 334 -9.42 6.00 -0.32
N GLY A 335 -8.75 5.25 -1.19
CA GLY A 335 -9.09 3.84 -1.39
C GLY A 335 -8.30 3.13 -2.48
N THR A 336 -8.74 1.93 -2.85
CA THR A 336 -8.17 1.18 -3.97
C THR A 336 -9.14 1.24 -5.15
N ILE A 337 -8.64 1.55 -6.35
CA ILE A 337 -9.45 1.49 -7.57
C ILE A 337 -9.58 0.02 -7.97
N LEU A 338 -10.80 -0.52 -7.83
CA LEU A 338 -11.14 -1.89 -8.26
C LEU A 338 -11.59 -1.93 -9.73
N GLU A 339 -12.24 -0.86 -10.17
CA GLU A 339 -12.81 -0.70 -11.52
C GLU A 339 -12.56 0.73 -11.98
N ASP A 340 -12.81 1.02 -13.26
CA ASP A 340 -12.70 2.38 -13.78
C ASP A 340 -13.59 3.37 -12.98
N ILE A 341 -12.93 4.16 -12.13
CA ILE A 341 -13.55 5.09 -11.22
C ILE A 341 -14.24 6.24 -11.96
N THR A 342 -13.86 6.49 -13.23
CA THR A 342 -14.56 7.44 -14.12
C THR A 342 -16.02 7.04 -14.28
N ILE A 343 -16.32 5.74 -14.34
CA ILE A 343 -17.68 5.25 -14.59
C ILE A 343 -18.51 5.35 -13.32
N ILE A 344 -17.90 5.12 -12.16
CA ILE A 344 -18.57 5.16 -10.85
C ILE A 344 -18.85 6.61 -10.44
N ILE A 345 -17.81 7.45 -10.45
CA ILE A 345 -17.92 8.84 -10.00
C ILE A 345 -18.48 9.74 -11.09
N GLY A 346 -18.09 9.56 -12.36
CA GLY A 346 -18.71 10.28 -13.48
C GLY A 346 -20.21 9.99 -13.61
N GLY A 347 -20.63 8.75 -13.30
CA GLY A 347 -22.05 8.39 -13.22
C GLY A 347 -22.81 9.01 -12.03
N SER A 348 -22.12 9.63 -11.06
CA SER A 348 -22.72 10.37 -9.95
C SER A 348 -23.04 11.84 -10.28
N SER A 349 -22.75 12.28 -11.51
CA SER A 349 -22.93 13.68 -11.96
C SER A 349 -22.11 14.71 -11.16
N ILE A 350 -21.01 14.27 -10.53
CA ILE A 350 -20.09 15.14 -9.79
C ILE A 350 -18.71 14.96 -10.43
N PRO A 351 -18.04 16.04 -10.85
CA PRO A 351 -16.68 15.97 -11.35
C PRO A 351 -15.74 15.48 -10.26
N TYR A 352 -14.63 14.86 -10.66
CA TYR A 352 -13.62 14.44 -9.71
C TYR A 352 -12.22 14.68 -10.26
N HIS A 353 -11.27 14.82 -9.35
CA HIS A 353 -9.86 14.98 -9.65
C HIS A 353 -9.11 13.80 -9.03
N PHE A 354 -8.53 12.97 -9.90
CA PHE A 354 -7.74 11.84 -9.48
C PHE A 354 -6.33 12.26 -9.10
N ILE A 355 -5.88 11.84 -7.92
CA ILE A 355 -4.57 12.13 -7.37
C ILE A 355 -3.80 10.81 -7.26
N PRO A 356 -2.96 10.48 -8.25
CA PRO A 356 -2.19 9.24 -8.23
C PRO A 356 -1.12 9.28 -7.14
N LEU A 357 -0.98 8.16 -6.41
CA LEU A 357 0.16 7.95 -5.52
C LEU A 357 1.20 7.07 -6.21
N ARG A 358 2.34 7.67 -6.55
CA ARG A 358 3.49 6.93 -7.08
C ARG A 358 4.27 6.22 -5.97
N LEU A 359 5.06 5.24 -6.37
CA LEU A 359 6.08 4.64 -5.53
C LEU A 359 7.17 5.68 -5.20
N LEU A 360 7.86 5.45 -4.10
CA LEU A 360 9.04 6.24 -3.74
C LEU A 360 10.19 5.87 -4.69
N ASN A 361 10.94 6.85 -5.15
CA ASN A 361 12.16 6.57 -5.92
C ASN A 361 13.33 6.21 -4.99
N LEU A 362 14.42 5.71 -5.56
CA LEU A 362 15.63 5.30 -4.84
C LEU A 362 16.14 6.38 -3.88
N ASP A 363 16.27 7.61 -4.34
CA ASP A 363 16.77 8.72 -3.52
C ASP A 363 15.87 8.99 -2.31
N GLU A 364 14.55 8.90 -2.49
CA GLU A 364 13.58 9.12 -1.43
C GLU A 364 13.67 8.04 -0.37
N TYR A 365 13.57 6.76 -0.73
CA TYR A 365 13.56 5.71 0.28
C TYR A 365 14.94 5.48 0.93
N MET A 366 16.04 5.86 0.27
CA MET A 366 17.37 5.88 0.90
C MET A 366 17.49 7.01 1.94
N LYS A 367 17.00 8.23 1.65
CA LYS A 367 16.94 9.32 2.65
C LYS A 367 16.03 8.98 3.83
N ILE A 368 14.91 8.31 3.57
CA ILE A 368 14.05 7.79 4.63
C ILE A 368 14.84 6.81 5.53
N SER A 369 15.61 5.91 4.92
CA SER A 369 16.40 4.92 5.66
C SER A 369 17.45 5.57 6.57
N GLU A 370 18.16 6.60 6.08
CA GLU A 370 19.10 7.38 6.87
C GLU A 370 18.41 8.05 8.06
N THR A 371 17.21 8.61 7.84
CA THR A 371 16.44 9.31 8.88
C THR A 371 16.00 8.35 9.99
N ILE A 372 15.59 7.13 9.65
CA ILE A 372 15.01 6.17 10.61
C ILE A 372 16.07 5.28 11.26
N LEU A 373 17.03 4.80 10.48
CA LEU A 373 18.04 3.84 10.93
C LEU A 373 19.35 4.51 11.38
N GLY A 374 19.56 5.77 11.00
CA GLY A 374 20.83 6.46 11.13
C GLY A 374 21.83 6.06 10.04
N THR A 375 22.77 6.97 9.74
CA THR A 375 23.75 6.86 8.65
C THR A 375 24.57 5.56 8.69
N GLN A 376 24.93 5.08 9.87
CA GLN A 376 25.76 3.88 9.99
C GLN A 376 25.04 2.62 9.49
N LYS A 377 23.76 2.43 9.87
CA LYS A 377 22.98 1.26 9.47
C LYS A 377 22.49 1.39 8.03
N SER A 378 22.07 2.58 7.60
CA SER A 378 21.63 2.81 6.22
C SER A 378 22.75 2.63 5.18
N ASN A 379 24.01 2.76 5.59
CA ASN A 379 25.18 2.54 4.73
C ASN A 379 25.67 1.09 4.69
N ASP A 380 25.08 0.19 5.48
CA ASP A 380 25.40 -1.23 5.41
C ASP A 380 24.93 -1.82 4.07
N ASN A 381 25.81 -2.58 3.40
CA ASN A 381 25.54 -3.10 2.05
C ASN A 381 24.36 -4.08 2.02
N ASP A 382 24.19 -4.90 3.07
CA ASP A 382 23.11 -5.88 3.15
C ASP A 382 21.77 -5.21 3.47
N ILE A 383 21.79 -4.17 4.32
CA ILE A 383 20.62 -3.31 4.54
C ILE A 383 20.22 -2.58 3.24
N GLN A 384 21.16 -1.93 2.55
CA GLN A 384 20.87 -1.23 1.29
C GLN A 384 20.27 -2.16 0.24
N ARG A 385 20.81 -3.38 0.15
CA ARG A 385 20.26 -4.41 -0.74
C ARG A 385 18.83 -4.77 -0.34
N ALA A 386 18.59 -5.05 0.94
CA ALA A 386 17.24 -5.36 1.44
C ALA A 386 16.25 -4.21 1.21
N ILE A 387 16.68 -2.94 1.33
CA ILE A 387 15.86 -1.76 1.03
C ILE A 387 15.42 -1.75 -0.44
N ARG A 388 16.34 -2.03 -1.37
CA ARG A 388 16.04 -2.07 -2.82
C ARG A 388 15.02 -3.15 -3.17
N PHE A 389 14.98 -4.27 -2.44
CA PHE A 389 13.94 -5.30 -2.63
C PHE A 389 12.51 -4.79 -2.39
N MET A 390 12.35 -3.72 -1.61
CA MET A 390 11.04 -3.13 -1.30
C MET A 390 10.49 -2.27 -2.46
N GLY A 391 11.35 -1.88 -3.41
CA GLY A 391 10.96 -1.19 -4.64
C GLY A 391 10.17 0.10 -4.43
N GLY A 392 10.47 0.83 -3.34
CA GLY A 392 9.80 2.10 -3.03
C GLY A 392 8.37 2.00 -2.53
N TRP A 393 7.86 0.81 -2.21
CA TRP A 393 6.55 0.65 -1.60
C TRP A 393 6.63 0.97 -0.09
N PRO A 394 5.92 2.00 0.41
CA PRO A 394 6.04 2.48 1.80
C PRO A 394 5.83 1.42 2.88
N ARG A 395 4.79 0.57 2.79
CA ARG A 395 4.51 -0.42 3.84
C ARG A 395 5.59 -1.52 3.95
N PRO A 396 6.06 -2.16 2.87
CA PRO A 396 7.22 -3.04 2.94
C PRO A 396 8.47 -2.36 3.53
N LEU A 397 8.75 -1.10 3.17
CA LEU A 397 9.86 -0.33 3.76
C LEU A 397 9.69 -0.14 5.28
N GLU A 398 8.49 0.26 5.73
CA GLU A 398 8.18 0.42 7.15
C GLU A 398 8.42 -0.87 7.93
N ILE A 399 8.00 -2.02 7.38
CA ILE A 399 8.21 -3.34 7.98
C ILE A 399 9.70 -3.65 8.06
N LEU A 400 10.45 -3.45 6.98
CA LEU A 400 11.90 -3.67 6.97
C LEU A 400 12.61 -2.81 8.03
N PHE A 401 12.27 -1.54 8.16
CA PHE A 401 12.87 -0.67 9.16
C PHE A 401 12.57 -1.11 10.59
N LYS A 402 11.34 -1.59 10.85
CA LYS A 402 10.97 -2.20 12.14
C LYS A 402 11.79 -3.46 12.41
N VAL A 403 11.94 -4.34 11.42
CA VAL A 403 12.79 -5.54 11.52
C VAL A 403 14.22 -5.16 11.90
N ILE A 404 14.83 -4.20 11.20
CA ILE A 404 16.21 -3.76 11.45
C ILE A 404 16.37 -3.11 12.83
N ARG A 405 15.40 -2.29 13.28
CA ARG A 405 15.44 -1.64 14.60
C ARG A 405 15.34 -2.64 15.75
N ASN A 406 14.58 -3.71 15.57
CA ASN A 406 14.38 -4.75 16.59
C ASN A 406 15.56 -5.72 16.73
N LEU A 407 16.56 -5.65 15.84
CA LEU A 407 17.80 -6.42 15.98
C LEU A 407 18.70 -5.76 17.04
N THR A 408 18.84 -6.44 18.19
CA THR A 408 19.46 -5.92 19.42
C THR A 408 20.96 -6.23 19.57
N GLN A 409 21.58 -6.95 18.64
CA GLN A 409 22.99 -7.36 18.71
C GLN A 409 23.80 -6.88 17.49
N PRO A 410 25.14 -6.80 17.57
CA PRO A 410 26.00 -6.51 16.43
C PRO A 410 26.04 -7.72 15.48
N ILE A 411 24.90 -8.01 14.87
CA ILE A 411 24.77 -9.03 13.83
C ILE A 411 25.27 -8.37 12.56
N LYS A 412 26.28 -8.97 11.94
CA LYS A 412 26.57 -8.72 10.52
C LYS A 412 25.27 -8.98 9.77
N TYR A 413 24.67 -7.93 9.22
CA TYR A 413 23.40 -8.05 8.52
C TYR A 413 23.54 -9.04 7.37
N ASP A 414 22.51 -9.85 7.18
CA ASP A 414 22.39 -10.75 6.04
C ASP A 414 21.11 -10.39 5.29
N THR A 415 21.24 -10.14 3.99
CA THR A 415 20.11 -9.70 3.17
C THR A 415 19.00 -10.76 3.19
N THR A 416 19.34 -12.04 3.06
CA THR A 416 18.36 -13.14 3.00
C THR A 416 17.60 -13.27 4.33
N ASP A 417 18.25 -13.15 5.49
CA ASP A 417 17.59 -13.16 6.80
C ASP A 417 16.62 -11.97 6.95
N LEU A 418 17.06 -10.76 6.58
CA LEU A 418 16.22 -9.56 6.62
C LEU A 418 14.95 -9.73 5.77
N LEU A 419 15.11 -10.18 4.52
CA LEU A 419 13.99 -10.40 3.61
C LEU A 419 13.02 -11.46 4.14
N THR A 420 13.55 -12.56 4.70
CA THR A 420 12.73 -13.63 5.27
C THR A 420 11.87 -13.13 6.44
N ARG A 421 12.41 -12.29 7.31
CA ARG A 421 11.63 -11.65 8.40
C ARG A 421 10.56 -10.71 7.87
N VAL A 422 10.86 -9.92 6.84
CA VAL A 422 9.89 -9.04 6.19
C VAL A 422 8.75 -9.85 5.55
N GLU A 423 9.05 -10.98 4.92
CA GLU A 423 8.03 -11.84 4.32
C GLU A 423 7.07 -12.43 5.34
N LEU A 424 7.54 -12.81 6.53
CA LEU A 424 6.67 -13.31 7.60
C LEU A 424 5.61 -12.26 7.97
N GLU A 425 6.02 -11.00 8.13
CA GLU A 425 5.11 -9.88 8.42
C GLU A 425 4.18 -9.56 7.24
N LEU A 426 4.69 -9.62 6.00
CA LEU A 426 3.88 -9.42 4.80
C LEU A 426 2.84 -10.53 4.61
N ASN A 427 3.18 -11.79 4.92
CA ASN A 427 2.26 -12.92 4.83
C ASN A 427 1.10 -12.81 5.84
N GLN A 428 1.34 -12.23 7.01
CA GLN A 428 0.28 -11.96 7.98
C GLN A 428 -0.68 -10.86 7.50
N ARG A 429 -0.16 -9.85 6.80
CA ARG A 429 -0.94 -8.67 6.36
C ARG A 429 -1.62 -8.86 5.01
N TYR A 430 -0.95 -9.53 4.09
CA TYR A 430 -1.36 -9.78 2.71
C TYR A 430 -1.24 -11.28 2.44
N PRO A 431 -2.11 -12.11 3.05
CA PRO A 431 -2.07 -13.54 2.88
C PRO A 431 -2.34 -13.90 1.42
N ILE A 432 -1.51 -14.78 0.89
CA ILE A 432 -1.73 -15.42 -0.41
C ILE A 432 -2.54 -16.68 -0.10
N ILE A 433 -3.84 -16.64 -0.41
CA ILE A 433 -4.81 -17.63 0.08
C ILE A 433 -4.79 -18.87 -0.83
N SER A 434 -4.54 -18.69 -2.13
CA SER A 434 -4.40 -19.80 -3.08
C SER A 434 -3.23 -19.60 -4.05
N ILE A 435 -2.73 -20.71 -4.61
CA ILE A 435 -1.78 -20.67 -5.73
C ILE A 435 -2.42 -20.01 -6.97
N GLU A 436 -3.75 -20.00 -7.07
CA GLU A 436 -4.49 -19.30 -8.13
C GLU A 436 -4.40 -17.78 -7.98
N ASP A 437 -4.10 -17.24 -6.79
CA ASP A 437 -3.78 -15.82 -6.60
C ASP A 437 -2.41 -15.46 -7.21
N LEU A 438 -1.54 -16.46 -7.44
CA LEU A 438 -0.19 -16.33 -8.01
C LEU A 438 -0.20 -16.42 -9.53
N LEU A 439 -1.01 -15.58 -10.17
CA LEU A 439 -1.21 -15.61 -11.62
C LEU A 439 0.09 -15.19 -12.34
N PRO A 440 0.70 -16.05 -13.19
CA PRO A 440 1.87 -15.69 -13.99
C PRO A 440 1.64 -14.44 -14.84
N SER A 441 0.39 -14.19 -15.25
CA SER A 441 0.01 -12.99 -15.99
C SER A 441 0.37 -11.68 -15.26
N ILE A 442 0.31 -11.61 -13.92
CA ILE A 442 0.70 -10.40 -13.17
C ILE A 442 2.18 -10.11 -13.37
N ILE A 443 3.02 -11.14 -13.22
CA ILE A 443 4.47 -11.04 -13.42
C ILE A 443 4.77 -10.64 -14.85
N VAL A 444 4.07 -11.22 -15.82
CA VAL A 444 4.24 -10.92 -17.23
C VAL A 444 3.89 -9.47 -17.56
N TYR A 445 2.77 -8.94 -17.06
CA TYR A 445 2.41 -7.53 -17.23
C TYR A 445 3.43 -6.60 -16.57
N SER A 446 3.97 -7.00 -15.42
CA SER A 446 5.07 -6.29 -14.77
C SER A 446 6.33 -6.31 -15.64
N VAL A 447 6.79 -7.49 -16.09
CA VAL A 447 8.02 -7.67 -16.91
C VAL A 447 7.98 -6.85 -18.18
N THR A 448 6.87 -6.95 -18.91
CA THR A 448 6.70 -6.29 -20.21
C THR A 448 6.33 -4.82 -20.09
N GLN A 449 6.00 -4.34 -18.88
CA GLN A 449 5.49 -2.98 -18.64
C GLN A 449 4.31 -2.63 -19.56
N THR A 450 3.47 -3.64 -19.83
CA THR A 450 2.28 -3.51 -20.67
C THR A 450 1.22 -2.71 -19.94
N VAL A 451 0.65 -1.72 -20.63
CA VAL A 451 -0.46 -0.93 -20.10
C VAL A 451 -1.71 -1.80 -20.01
N ILE A 452 -2.31 -1.85 -18.84
CA ILE A 452 -3.58 -2.55 -18.60
C ILE A 452 -4.68 -1.82 -19.37
N ARG A 453 -5.47 -2.54 -20.16
CA ARG A 453 -6.67 -2.00 -20.81
C ARG A 453 -7.92 -2.37 -20.00
N PRO A 454 -9.05 -1.65 -20.12
CA PRO A 454 -10.26 -1.92 -19.34
C PRO A 454 -10.79 -3.36 -19.44
N HIS A 455 -10.55 -4.04 -20.55
CA HIS A 455 -10.97 -5.43 -20.77
C HIS A 455 -9.89 -6.47 -20.42
N ASP A 456 -8.67 -6.02 -20.11
CA ASP A 456 -7.60 -6.94 -19.74
C ASP A 456 -7.88 -7.50 -18.35
N LYS A 457 -8.00 -8.83 -18.27
CA LYS A 457 -8.09 -9.56 -16.99
C LYS A 457 -6.84 -10.41 -16.74
N PRO A 458 -6.41 -10.55 -15.49
CA PRO A 458 -5.40 -11.53 -15.13
C PRO A 458 -6.01 -12.93 -15.31
N GLN A 459 -5.38 -13.76 -16.13
CA GLN A 459 -5.84 -15.11 -16.46
C GLN A 459 -4.74 -16.12 -16.17
N MET A 460 -5.13 -17.36 -15.87
CA MET A 460 -4.27 -18.53 -16.02
C MET A 460 -4.41 -19.04 -17.45
N VAL A 461 -3.31 -19.42 -18.09
CA VAL A 461 -3.38 -20.24 -19.31
C VAL A 461 -3.71 -21.64 -18.83
N ILE A 462 -4.99 -21.97 -18.77
CA ILE A 462 -5.47 -23.31 -18.45
C ILE A 462 -5.83 -23.99 -19.79
N PRO A 463 -5.50 -25.28 -20.00
CA PRO A 463 -6.02 -26.05 -21.12
C PRO A 463 -7.54 -25.90 -21.24
N GLN A 464 -8.04 -25.86 -22.48
CA GLN A 464 -9.41 -25.43 -22.85
C GLN A 464 -10.57 -26.18 -22.18
N ASP A 465 -10.31 -27.26 -21.44
CA ASP A 465 -11.33 -28.17 -20.90
C ASP A 465 -11.63 -28.01 -19.39
N THR A 466 -11.09 -26.98 -18.74
CA THR A 466 -11.29 -26.78 -17.28
C THR A 466 -12.19 -25.57 -17.02
N PRO A 467 -13.20 -25.67 -16.13
CA PRO A 467 -14.06 -24.54 -15.80
C PRO A 467 -13.21 -23.35 -15.34
N GLN A 468 -13.38 -22.19 -15.98
CA GLN A 468 -12.63 -20.99 -15.60
C GLN A 468 -12.98 -20.62 -14.14
N PRO A 469 -11.99 -20.51 -13.23
CA PRO A 469 -12.24 -19.92 -11.92
C PRO A 469 -12.72 -18.48 -12.10
N ASN A 470 -13.59 -18.02 -11.18
CA ASN A 470 -14.17 -16.67 -11.22
C ASN A 470 -13.11 -15.61 -11.58
N GLU A 471 -13.25 -15.01 -12.75
CA GLU A 471 -12.26 -14.07 -13.28
C GLU A 471 -12.20 -12.80 -12.42
N ARG A 472 -11.13 -12.65 -11.63
CA ARG A 472 -10.85 -11.43 -10.85
C ARG A 472 -10.25 -10.35 -11.74
N SER A 473 -10.51 -9.09 -11.45
CA SER A 473 -9.87 -7.95 -12.13
C SER A 473 -8.47 -7.64 -11.56
N PHE A 474 -7.67 -6.86 -12.27
CA PHE A 474 -6.41 -6.34 -11.71
C PHE A 474 -6.64 -5.46 -10.46
N GLY A 475 -7.75 -4.72 -10.42
CA GLY A 475 -8.11 -3.89 -9.28
C GLY A 475 -8.40 -4.72 -8.03
N ASP A 476 -9.09 -5.86 -8.19
CA ASP A 476 -9.37 -6.80 -7.10
C ASP A 476 -8.08 -7.35 -6.50
N LEU A 477 -7.15 -7.81 -7.35
CA LEU A 477 -5.88 -8.35 -6.90
C LEU A 477 -4.98 -7.29 -6.26
N GLN A 478 -4.98 -6.05 -6.78
CA GLN A 478 -4.31 -4.92 -6.13
C GLN A 478 -4.89 -4.66 -4.73
N SER A 479 -6.21 -4.82 -4.55
CA SER A 479 -6.88 -4.61 -3.26
C SER A 479 -6.46 -5.58 -2.17
N PHE A 480 -6.03 -6.79 -2.57
CA PHE A 480 -5.42 -7.77 -1.68
C PHE A 480 -3.95 -7.47 -1.34
N GLY A 481 -3.37 -6.40 -1.92
CA GLY A 481 -1.98 -6.01 -1.68
C GLY A 481 -0.96 -6.88 -2.41
N LEU A 482 -1.38 -7.54 -3.50
CA LEU A 482 -0.53 -8.46 -4.28
C LEU A 482 0.44 -7.71 -5.22
N PHE A 483 0.05 -6.54 -5.71
CA PHE A 483 0.89 -5.67 -6.54
C PHE A 483 0.35 -4.23 -6.49
N SER A 484 1.05 -3.31 -7.14
CA SER A 484 0.56 -1.94 -7.34
C SER A 484 0.39 -1.65 -8.82
N ILE A 485 -0.64 -0.89 -9.15
CA ILE A 485 -0.86 -0.30 -10.47
C ILE A 485 -0.35 1.13 -10.40
N THR A 486 0.52 1.49 -11.33
CA THR A 486 1.08 2.84 -11.44
C THR A 486 0.10 3.80 -12.11
N SER A 487 0.39 5.11 -12.06
CA SER A 487 -0.48 6.15 -12.64
C SER A 487 -0.68 6.05 -14.15
N ASP A 488 0.26 5.40 -14.85
CA ASP A 488 0.20 5.09 -16.28
C ASP A 488 -0.42 3.70 -16.55
N ASN A 489 -1.15 3.16 -15.57
CA ASN A 489 -1.91 1.92 -15.62
C ASN A 489 -1.08 0.69 -15.96
N LYS A 490 0.11 0.57 -15.38
CA LYS A 490 0.98 -0.61 -15.51
C LYS A 490 1.09 -1.34 -14.19
N VAL A 491 1.34 -2.65 -14.27
CA VAL A 491 1.62 -3.46 -13.08
C VAL A 491 3.05 -3.20 -12.61
N PHE A 492 3.18 -2.94 -11.32
CA PHE A 492 4.44 -2.93 -10.61
C PHE A 492 4.45 -3.98 -9.51
N LEU A 493 5.50 -4.80 -9.51
CA LEU A 493 5.73 -5.85 -8.53
C LEU A 493 7.16 -5.75 -7.98
N PRO A 494 7.35 -5.26 -6.74
CA PRO A 494 8.68 -5.23 -6.12
C PRO A 494 9.30 -6.62 -5.97
N LEU A 495 10.63 -6.69 -5.87
CA LEU A 495 11.34 -7.97 -5.76
C LEU A 495 10.93 -8.78 -4.53
N ILE A 496 10.58 -8.14 -3.41
CA ILE A 496 10.10 -8.86 -2.22
C ILE A 496 8.81 -9.65 -2.51
N PHE A 497 7.93 -9.14 -3.37
CA PHE A 497 6.71 -9.87 -3.76
C PHE A 497 7.02 -10.94 -4.81
N LEU A 498 7.90 -10.67 -5.77
CA LEU A 498 8.39 -11.69 -6.71
C LEU A 498 9.04 -12.86 -5.97
N ARG A 499 9.85 -12.59 -4.94
CA ARG A 499 10.49 -13.60 -4.09
C ARG A 499 9.46 -14.50 -3.42
N ARG A 500 8.44 -13.90 -2.79
CA ARG A 500 7.28 -14.62 -2.23
C ARG A 500 6.61 -15.51 -3.27
N TYR A 501 6.38 -14.99 -4.48
CA TYR A 501 5.69 -15.73 -5.54
C TYR A 501 6.52 -16.91 -6.06
N THR A 502 7.81 -16.69 -6.29
CA THR A 502 8.72 -17.74 -6.76
C THR A 502 8.96 -18.82 -5.71
N ASN A 503 8.85 -18.51 -4.42
CA ASN A 503 8.97 -19.47 -3.33
C ASN A 503 7.72 -20.34 -3.14
N LEU A 504 6.56 -19.92 -3.64
CA LEU A 504 5.30 -20.64 -3.52
C LEU A 504 4.96 -21.46 -4.77
N ASN A 505 5.55 -21.15 -5.92
CA ASN A 505 5.27 -21.84 -7.18
C ASN A 505 6.55 -22.07 -8.01
N HIS A 506 7.05 -23.31 -8.01
CA HIS A 506 8.30 -23.68 -8.68
C HIS A 506 8.10 -24.37 -10.05
N ASN A 507 6.85 -24.55 -10.50
CA ASN A 507 6.58 -25.41 -11.65
C ASN A 507 6.75 -24.69 -13.00
N SER A 508 6.66 -23.36 -13.02
CA SER A 508 6.79 -22.57 -14.25
C SER A 508 8.26 -22.26 -14.60
N PRO A 509 8.71 -22.46 -15.86
CA PRO A 509 10.04 -22.04 -16.32
C PRO A 509 10.36 -20.56 -16.09
N LEU A 510 9.34 -19.69 -16.19
CA LEU A 510 9.44 -18.26 -15.89
C LEU A 510 9.77 -18.02 -14.42
N LEU A 511 9.06 -18.71 -13.52
CA LEU A 511 9.27 -18.58 -12.09
C LEU A 511 10.63 -19.14 -11.67
N LYS A 512 11.10 -20.24 -12.28
CA LYS A 512 12.45 -20.77 -12.04
C LYS A 512 13.53 -19.76 -12.43
N SER A 513 13.40 -19.13 -13.60
CA SER A 513 14.36 -18.11 -14.06
C SER A 513 14.34 -16.87 -13.16
N LEU A 514 13.14 -16.44 -12.73
CA LEU A 514 12.99 -15.34 -11.77
C LEU A 514 13.62 -15.68 -10.42
N GLN A 515 13.36 -16.88 -9.89
CA GLN A 515 13.92 -17.33 -8.61
C GLN A 515 15.45 -17.32 -8.65
N TYR A 516 16.04 -17.76 -9.76
CA TYR A 516 17.49 -17.71 -9.95
C TYR A 516 18.03 -16.27 -9.86
N ILE A 517 17.42 -15.33 -10.58
CA ILE A 517 17.84 -13.91 -10.52
C ILE A 517 17.66 -13.34 -9.11
N ILE A 518 16.54 -13.59 -8.46
CA ILE A 518 16.26 -13.11 -7.10
C ILE A 518 17.35 -13.59 -6.14
N ASN A 519 17.67 -14.89 -6.16
CA ASN A 519 18.73 -15.48 -5.33
C ASN A 519 20.11 -14.88 -5.61
N LEU A 520 20.39 -14.51 -6.86
CA LEU A 520 21.63 -13.85 -7.27
C LEU A 520 21.69 -12.42 -6.73
N LEU A 521 20.57 -11.70 -6.80
CA LEU A 521 20.45 -10.32 -6.31
C LEU A 521 20.45 -10.20 -4.79
N GLU A 522 20.15 -11.26 -4.04
CA GLU A 522 20.30 -11.32 -2.57
C GLU A 522 21.76 -11.28 -2.12
N LYS A 523 22.70 -11.61 -3.01
CA LYS A 523 24.13 -11.71 -2.70
C LYS A 523 24.93 -10.61 -3.40
N LYS A 524 26.23 -10.51 -3.06
CA LYS A 524 27.16 -9.65 -3.82
C LYS A 524 27.46 -10.32 -5.16
N SER A 525 27.14 -9.65 -6.26
CA SER A 525 27.30 -10.20 -7.60
C SER A 525 28.73 -10.02 -8.14
N SER A 526 29.34 -11.09 -8.65
CA SER A 526 30.55 -11.09 -9.47
C SER A 526 30.25 -10.72 -10.94
N TRP A 527 31.29 -10.53 -11.76
CA TRP A 527 31.13 -10.32 -13.20
C TRP A 527 30.53 -11.54 -13.91
N GLU A 528 30.88 -12.76 -13.48
CA GLU A 528 30.32 -14.02 -14.03
C GLU A 528 28.83 -14.15 -13.71
N GLU A 529 28.44 -13.69 -12.51
CA GLU A 529 27.05 -13.63 -12.07
C GLU A 529 26.26 -12.55 -12.84
N TRP A 530 26.89 -11.46 -13.28
CA TRP A 530 26.26 -10.47 -14.16
C TRP A 530 25.94 -11.04 -15.54
N GLU A 531 26.82 -11.85 -16.13
CA GLU A 531 26.50 -12.55 -17.39
C GLU A 531 25.31 -13.49 -17.22
N ASN A 532 25.28 -14.26 -16.12
CA ASN A 532 24.16 -15.15 -15.81
C ASN A 532 22.86 -14.37 -15.61
N PHE A 533 22.93 -13.22 -14.92
CA PHE A 533 21.80 -12.32 -14.74
C PHE A 533 21.21 -11.89 -16.09
N ASN A 534 22.04 -11.45 -17.04
CA ASN A 534 21.55 -11.00 -18.35
C ASN A 534 20.95 -12.16 -19.16
N CYS A 535 21.54 -13.36 -19.14
CA CYS A 535 20.95 -14.53 -19.79
C CYS A 535 19.54 -14.83 -19.24
N HIS A 536 19.39 -14.89 -17.91
CA HIS A 536 18.08 -15.17 -17.31
C HIS A 536 17.10 -14.01 -17.52
N LEU A 537 17.56 -12.76 -17.57
CA LEU A 537 16.71 -11.60 -17.84
C LEU A 537 16.09 -11.69 -19.24
N GLU A 538 16.88 -12.06 -20.24
CA GLU A 538 16.42 -12.24 -21.61
C GLU A 538 15.43 -13.41 -21.74
N ILE A 539 15.66 -14.52 -21.02
CA ILE A 539 14.69 -15.63 -20.91
C ILE A 539 13.36 -15.13 -20.34
N ILE A 540 13.40 -14.40 -19.22
CA ILE A 540 12.21 -13.87 -18.55
C ILE A 540 11.42 -12.92 -19.46
N LYS A 541 12.12 -12.01 -20.16
CA LYS A 541 11.50 -11.10 -21.12
C LYS A 541 10.85 -11.87 -22.27
N HIS A 542 11.55 -12.84 -22.86
CA HIS A 542 11.02 -13.64 -23.97
C HIS A 542 9.78 -14.45 -23.58
N GLN A 543 9.84 -15.14 -22.43
CA GLN A 543 8.69 -15.89 -21.91
C GLN A 543 7.51 -14.98 -21.61
N SER A 544 7.76 -13.78 -21.08
CA SER A 544 6.70 -12.83 -20.75
C SER A 544 6.03 -12.25 -21.99
N HIS A 545 6.80 -11.80 -22.98
CA HIS A 545 6.22 -11.30 -24.24
C HIS A 545 5.46 -12.40 -25.00
N HIS A 546 6.00 -13.63 -25.04
CA HIS A 546 5.31 -14.75 -25.66
C HIS A 546 4.02 -15.13 -24.93
N TYR A 547 4.00 -15.07 -23.59
CA TYR A 547 2.79 -15.30 -22.82
C TYR A 547 1.69 -14.29 -23.19
N LEU A 548 2.03 -13.01 -23.38
CA LEU A 548 1.07 -12.00 -23.84
C LEU A 548 0.64 -12.19 -25.30
N SER A 549 1.53 -12.65 -26.19
CA SER A 549 1.16 -12.90 -27.60
C SER A 549 0.17 -14.05 -27.73
N LEU A 550 0.32 -15.11 -26.94
CA LEU A 550 -0.64 -16.22 -26.89
C LEU A 550 -2.03 -15.77 -26.43
N LYS A 551 -2.08 -14.83 -25.47
CA LYS A 551 -3.35 -14.27 -24.97
C LYS A 551 -4.07 -13.39 -25.99
N ASN A 552 -3.34 -12.60 -26.78
CA ASN A 552 -3.90 -11.68 -27.77
C ASN A 552 -4.06 -12.33 -29.15
N GLU A 553 -4.53 -13.59 -29.21
CA GLU A 553 -4.81 -14.32 -30.45
C GLU A 553 -3.62 -14.38 -31.44
N SER A 554 -2.41 -14.63 -30.93
CA SER A 554 -1.18 -14.72 -31.73
C SER A 554 -0.75 -13.41 -32.38
N LYS A 555 -0.96 -12.26 -31.74
CA LYS A 555 -0.29 -11.03 -32.17
C LYS A 555 1.21 -11.15 -31.86
N SER A 556 2.04 -11.19 -32.91
CA SER A 556 3.49 -11.15 -32.76
C SER A 556 3.91 -9.88 -32.04
N TYR A 557 4.96 -9.96 -31.21
CA TYR A 557 5.53 -8.81 -30.54
C TYR A 557 6.74 -8.31 -31.30
N SER A 558 6.92 -7.00 -31.33
CA SER A 558 7.99 -6.34 -32.06
C SER A 558 9.29 -6.25 -31.25
N LEU A 559 10.43 -6.14 -31.94
CA LEU A 559 11.72 -5.85 -31.30
C LEU A 559 11.71 -4.49 -30.58
N GLY A 560 10.97 -3.51 -31.10
CA GLY A 560 10.80 -2.22 -30.45
C GLY A 560 10.06 -2.30 -29.12
N GLU A 561 9.04 -3.16 -29.02
CA GLU A 561 8.38 -3.46 -27.75
C GLU A 561 9.29 -4.24 -26.79
N TYR A 562 10.07 -5.19 -27.32
CA TYR A 562 10.94 -6.06 -26.53
C TYR A 562 12.17 -5.35 -25.93
N TYR A 563 12.78 -4.44 -26.67
CA TYR A 563 13.91 -3.60 -26.24
C TYR A 563 13.48 -2.17 -25.93
N LYS A 564 12.21 -1.99 -25.52
CA LYS A 564 11.70 -0.69 -25.10
C LYS A 564 12.58 -0.13 -23.97
N GLY A 565 13.02 1.12 -24.13
CA GLY A 565 13.91 1.77 -23.17
C GLY A 565 15.40 1.50 -23.39
N ALA A 566 15.78 0.73 -24.44
CA ALA A 566 17.17 0.67 -24.87
C ALA A 566 17.68 2.07 -25.24
N LEU A 567 18.91 2.38 -24.83
CA LEU A 567 19.54 3.67 -25.12
C LEU A 567 19.71 3.90 -26.62
N PHE A 568 20.11 2.84 -27.31
CA PHE A 568 20.27 2.84 -28.75
C PHE A 568 19.48 1.66 -29.31
N PHE A 569 18.52 1.98 -30.16
CA PHE A 569 17.71 1.00 -30.87
C PHE A 569 17.53 1.49 -32.31
N PRO A 570 17.83 0.67 -33.32
CA PRO A 570 17.78 1.08 -34.72
C PRO A 570 16.32 1.14 -35.18
N PRO A 571 15.80 2.29 -35.65
CA PRO A 571 14.39 2.43 -36.00
C PRO A 571 13.89 1.43 -37.05
N ILE A 572 14.79 0.97 -37.94
CA ILE A 572 14.47 -0.02 -38.99
C ILE A 572 14.07 -1.38 -38.43
N LEU A 573 14.51 -1.74 -37.21
CA LEU A 573 14.12 -2.98 -36.54
C LEU A 573 12.89 -2.82 -35.66
N ALA A 574 12.35 -1.60 -35.49
CA ALA A 574 11.32 -1.35 -34.49
C ALA A 574 10.03 -2.11 -34.78
N SER A 575 9.70 -2.28 -36.06
CA SER A 575 8.52 -3.01 -36.53
C SER A 575 8.77 -4.50 -36.79
N SER A 576 10.02 -4.99 -36.72
CA SER A 576 10.31 -6.40 -36.94
C SER A 576 9.79 -7.23 -35.78
N THR A 577 9.05 -8.29 -36.11
CA THR A 577 8.32 -9.09 -35.12
C THR A 577 8.87 -10.50 -34.96
N PHE A 578 8.78 -11.02 -33.74
CA PHE A 578 9.12 -12.42 -33.45
C PHE A 578 8.06 -13.35 -34.04
N SER A 579 8.50 -14.47 -34.62
CA SER A 579 7.59 -15.50 -35.12
C SER A 579 6.78 -16.13 -33.99
N ASN A 580 5.48 -16.28 -34.20
CA ASN A 580 4.57 -16.96 -33.28
C ASN A 580 4.72 -18.49 -33.27
N GLN A 581 5.42 -19.04 -34.28
CA GLN A 581 5.55 -20.49 -34.47
C GLN A 581 6.67 -21.13 -33.64
N VAL A 582 7.56 -20.33 -33.05
CA VAL A 582 8.75 -20.84 -32.35
C VAL A 582 8.46 -20.98 -30.86
N ALA A 583 8.93 -22.07 -30.26
CA ALA A 583 8.91 -22.29 -28.82
C ALA A 583 9.63 -21.13 -28.08
N THR A 584 9.24 -20.88 -26.84
CA THR A 584 9.86 -19.83 -26.00
C THR A 584 11.25 -20.22 -25.55
N LEU A 585 12.14 -19.21 -25.46
CA LEU A 585 13.40 -19.37 -24.75
C LEU A 585 13.06 -19.82 -23.33
N SER A 586 13.54 -20.99 -22.94
CA SER A 586 13.15 -21.59 -21.67
C SER A 586 14.32 -22.05 -20.82
N ILE A 587 15.51 -22.11 -21.40
CA ILE A 587 16.71 -22.66 -20.77
C ILE A 587 17.91 -21.75 -21.06
N CYS A 588 18.81 -21.61 -20.08
CA CYS A 588 20.16 -21.11 -20.31
C CYS A 588 21.11 -22.31 -20.41
N SER A 589 21.89 -22.39 -21.48
CA SER A 589 22.82 -23.49 -21.74
C SER A 589 24.26 -23.04 -21.57
N TYR A 590 25.06 -23.90 -20.93
CA TYR A 590 26.47 -23.66 -20.61
C TYR A 590 27.32 -24.72 -21.32
N PRO A 591 27.64 -24.54 -22.62
CA PRO A 591 28.48 -25.48 -23.34
C PRO A 591 29.87 -25.57 -22.70
N THR A 592 30.45 -26.77 -22.70
CA THR A 592 31.80 -27.03 -22.17
C THR A 592 32.92 -26.47 -23.05
N SER A 593 32.59 -26.07 -24.29
CA SER A 593 33.53 -25.50 -25.28
C SER A 593 33.08 -24.12 -25.77
N ARG A 594 34.04 -23.33 -26.26
CA ARG A 594 33.81 -21.99 -26.82
C ARG A 594 32.92 -22.09 -28.06
N CYS A 595 31.78 -21.41 -28.01
CA CYS A 595 30.69 -21.65 -28.95
C CYS A 595 30.76 -20.87 -30.29
N PRO A 596 31.60 -19.84 -30.49
CA PRO A 596 31.74 -19.22 -31.83
C PRO A 596 32.75 -19.91 -32.76
N GLU A 597 33.74 -20.64 -32.24
CA GLU A 597 34.86 -21.14 -33.07
C GLU A 597 34.68 -22.59 -33.57
N ASN A 598 33.91 -23.41 -32.86
CA ASN A 598 33.75 -24.86 -33.16
C ASN A 598 32.30 -25.37 -33.01
N CYS A 599 31.30 -24.48 -33.04
CA CYS A 599 29.91 -24.87 -32.82
C CYS A 599 29.20 -25.27 -34.11
N ASP A 600 28.54 -26.42 -34.08
CA ASP A 600 27.44 -26.73 -34.98
C ASP A 600 26.21 -25.99 -34.47
N ILE A 601 26.04 -24.75 -34.96
CA ILE A 601 25.04 -23.79 -34.48
C ILE A 601 23.63 -24.34 -34.60
N ASP A 602 23.35 -25.12 -35.64
CA ASP A 602 22.03 -25.71 -35.85
C ASP A 602 21.74 -26.85 -34.85
N LYS A 603 22.78 -27.48 -34.26
CA LYS A 603 22.63 -28.47 -33.18
C LYS A 603 22.52 -27.85 -31.79
N GLN A 604 23.24 -26.78 -31.51
CA GLN A 604 23.29 -26.17 -30.16
C GLN A 604 22.25 -25.05 -29.98
N CYS A 605 21.92 -24.30 -31.03
CA CYS A 605 20.88 -23.28 -31.05
C CYS A 605 19.67 -23.76 -31.88
N GLN A 606 18.93 -24.74 -31.34
CA GLN A 606 17.56 -24.95 -31.83
C GLN A 606 16.79 -23.62 -31.70
N ALA A 607 16.07 -23.24 -32.75
CA ALA A 607 15.41 -21.94 -32.81
C ALA A 607 14.53 -21.72 -31.57
N GLY A 608 14.76 -20.60 -30.87
CA GLY A 608 13.95 -20.17 -29.74
C GLY A 608 13.97 -21.05 -28.50
N THR A 609 14.90 -22.01 -28.33
CA THR A 609 14.86 -22.91 -27.16
C THR A 609 15.76 -22.49 -26.01
N ALA A 610 16.95 -21.95 -26.29
CA ALA A 610 17.92 -21.60 -25.25
C ALA A 610 18.81 -20.38 -25.57
N ILE A 611 19.27 -19.72 -24.51
CA ILE A 611 20.37 -18.75 -24.57
C ILE A 611 21.66 -19.47 -24.24
N ILE A 612 22.69 -19.31 -25.08
CA ILE A 612 24.00 -19.93 -24.86
C ILE A 612 24.90 -18.90 -24.19
N LYS A 613 25.37 -19.21 -22.98
CA LYS A 613 26.47 -18.49 -22.34
C LYS A 613 27.80 -19.02 -22.87
N ASN A 614 28.65 -18.15 -23.40
CA ASN A 614 29.92 -18.56 -23.95
C ASN A 614 30.95 -18.83 -22.84
N ALA A 615 31.93 -19.68 -23.14
CA ALA A 615 33.05 -19.90 -22.23
C ALA A 615 33.93 -18.64 -22.13
N LYS A 616 34.63 -18.49 -20.99
CA LYS A 616 35.58 -17.40 -20.76
C LYS A 616 36.57 -17.29 -21.92
N GLY A 617 36.77 -16.07 -22.44
CA GLY A 617 37.57 -15.82 -23.64
C GLY A 617 36.78 -15.90 -24.95
N GLY A 618 35.47 -16.17 -24.90
CA GLY A 618 34.49 -16.02 -25.97
C GLY A 618 34.64 -14.75 -26.82
N LEU A 619 34.27 -14.79 -28.11
CA LEU A 619 34.16 -13.57 -28.92
C LEU A 619 33.01 -12.67 -28.40
N VAL A 620 31.94 -13.30 -27.91
CA VAL A 620 30.78 -12.68 -27.26
C VAL A 620 30.44 -13.46 -25.99
N ASP A 621 29.75 -12.84 -25.05
CA ASP A 621 29.47 -13.44 -23.72
C ASP A 621 28.23 -14.34 -23.75
N MET A 622 27.23 -13.97 -24.56
CA MET A 622 26.04 -14.78 -24.78
C MET A 622 25.56 -14.67 -26.23
N PHE A 623 24.79 -15.64 -26.71
CA PHE A 623 24.06 -15.48 -27.98
C PHE A 623 22.85 -16.41 -28.04
N TYR A 624 21.89 -16.06 -28.89
CA TYR A 624 20.72 -16.90 -29.17
C TYR A 624 20.18 -16.66 -30.58
N LYS A 625 19.43 -17.65 -31.09
CA LYS A 625 18.81 -17.67 -32.42
C LYS A 625 17.29 -17.50 -32.28
N ALA A 626 16.71 -16.56 -33.02
CA ALA A 626 15.27 -16.40 -33.09
C ALA A 626 14.80 -16.18 -34.54
N GLN A 627 13.58 -16.63 -34.82
CA GLN A 627 12.93 -16.38 -36.10
C GLN A 627 12.18 -15.04 -36.03
N LEU A 628 12.48 -14.14 -36.96
CA LEU A 628 11.73 -12.90 -37.17
C LEU A 628 10.96 -12.97 -38.50
N ASP A 629 10.02 -12.05 -38.70
CA ASP A 629 9.38 -11.79 -39.99
C ASP A 629 10.37 -11.42 -41.11
N ILE A 630 11.53 -10.87 -40.73
CA ILE A 630 12.64 -10.49 -41.61
C ILE A 630 13.68 -11.62 -41.83
N GLY A 631 13.40 -12.85 -41.39
CA GLY A 631 14.29 -14.01 -41.52
C GLY A 631 14.89 -14.48 -40.19
N THR A 632 15.90 -15.35 -40.25
CA THR A 632 16.59 -15.81 -39.04
C THR A 632 17.47 -14.69 -38.49
N ALA A 633 17.32 -14.36 -37.21
CA ALA A 633 18.18 -13.43 -36.50
C ALA A 633 19.04 -14.14 -35.44
N TYR A 634 20.33 -13.83 -35.43
CA TYR A 634 21.26 -14.16 -34.36
C TYR A 634 21.50 -12.93 -33.50
N PHE A 635 21.14 -13.04 -32.23
CA PHE A 635 21.40 -12.03 -31.23
C PHE A 635 22.74 -12.34 -30.56
N LEU A 636 23.69 -11.44 -30.71
CA LEU A 636 25.04 -11.58 -30.18
C LEU A 636 25.18 -10.64 -29.00
N GLY A 637 25.26 -11.16 -27.78
CA GLY A 637 25.24 -10.39 -26.54
C GLY A 637 26.61 -10.23 -25.89
N ASN A 638 26.92 -9.03 -25.42
CA ASN A 638 28.13 -8.71 -24.66
C ASN A 638 27.72 -8.04 -23.35
N ALA A 639 27.99 -8.68 -22.21
CA ALA A 639 27.59 -8.27 -20.87
C ALA A 639 28.75 -7.60 -20.14
N LYS A 640 28.78 -6.28 -20.21
CA LYS A 640 29.82 -5.47 -19.57
C LYS A 640 29.46 -5.19 -18.11
N TYR A 641 30.19 -5.84 -17.20
CA TYR A 641 30.15 -5.55 -15.77
C TYR A 641 31.26 -4.58 -15.41
N THR A 642 30.89 -3.47 -14.77
CA THR A 642 31.83 -2.58 -14.09
C THR A 642 31.63 -2.71 -12.58
N ASP A 643 32.72 -2.82 -11.82
CA ASP A 643 32.71 -2.94 -10.35
C ASP A 643 32.40 -1.63 -9.62
N GLY A 644 31.99 -0.60 -10.36
CA GLY A 644 31.71 0.74 -9.85
C GLY A 644 32.95 1.60 -9.59
N SER A 645 34.18 1.08 -9.79
CA SER A 645 35.42 1.80 -9.52
C SER A 645 35.82 2.72 -10.69
N THR A 646 35.16 3.86 -10.87
CA THR A 646 35.53 4.90 -11.87
C THR A 646 35.70 4.44 -13.34
N ALA A 647 35.44 3.17 -13.65
CA ALA A 647 35.62 2.60 -14.98
C ALA A 647 34.39 2.96 -15.83
N THR A 648 34.50 4.10 -16.51
CA THR A 648 33.70 4.40 -17.68
C THR A 648 33.77 3.24 -18.66
N LEU A 649 32.61 2.79 -19.18
CA LEU A 649 32.53 1.83 -20.27
C LEU A 649 33.50 2.24 -21.38
N LYS A 650 34.57 1.48 -21.60
CA LYS A 650 35.65 1.93 -22.49
C LYS A 650 35.16 1.85 -23.93
N THR A 651 35.74 2.66 -24.81
CA THR A 651 35.45 2.57 -26.26
C THR A 651 35.68 1.15 -26.80
N ILE A 652 36.64 0.42 -26.23
CA ILE A 652 36.92 -0.98 -26.56
C ILE A 652 35.80 -1.95 -26.14
N ASP A 653 34.99 -1.59 -25.14
CA ASP A 653 33.86 -2.41 -24.69
C ASP A 653 32.66 -2.35 -25.66
N LEU A 654 32.66 -1.33 -26.53
CA LEU A 654 31.73 -1.14 -27.63
C LEU A 654 32.34 -1.54 -28.98
N ASP A 655 33.54 -2.13 -28.98
CA ASP A 655 34.21 -2.55 -30.20
C ASP A 655 33.40 -3.65 -30.90
N LEU A 656 32.94 -3.31 -32.10
CA LEU A 656 32.13 -4.19 -32.93
C LEU A 656 32.95 -5.30 -33.61
N THR A 657 34.29 -5.25 -33.55
CA THR A 657 35.20 -6.21 -34.20
C THR A 657 34.93 -7.66 -33.77
N ASN A 658 34.66 -7.88 -32.49
CA ASN A 658 34.33 -9.22 -31.97
C ASN A 658 33.01 -9.76 -32.55
N PHE A 659 32.01 -8.89 -32.72
CA PHE A 659 30.72 -9.26 -33.33
C PHE A 659 30.89 -9.56 -34.82
N VAL A 660 31.74 -8.79 -35.52
CA VAL A 660 32.08 -9.06 -36.93
C VAL A 660 32.77 -10.42 -37.06
N SER A 661 33.75 -10.73 -36.21
CA SER A 661 34.42 -12.04 -36.21
C SER A 661 33.45 -13.18 -35.91
N ALA A 662 32.58 -13.01 -34.89
CA ALA A 662 31.55 -14.01 -34.57
C ALA A 662 30.59 -14.22 -35.75
N SER A 663 30.12 -13.16 -36.41
CA SER A 663 29.22 -13.26 -37.57
C SER A 663 29.84 -14.02 -38.74
N LYS A 664 31.13 -13.81 -39.03
CA LYS A 664 31.84 -14.53 -40.10
C LYS A 664 31.85 -16.04 -39.84
N HIS A 665 32.18 -16.45 -38.62
CA HIS A 665 32.17 -17.86 -38.24
C HIS A 665 30.77 -18.50 -38.32
N ILE A 666 29.73 -17.76 -37.94
CA ILE A 666 28.35 -18.26 -38.05
C ILE A 666 27.93 -18.45 -39.52
N VAL A 667 28.29 -17.52 -40.41
CA VAL A 667 27.99 -17.64 -41.85
C VAL A 667 28.73 -18.83 -42.48
N GLU A 668 29.97 -19.09 -42.08
CA GLU A 668 30.77 -20.21 -42.60
C GLU A 668 30.21 -21.58 -42.21
N THR A 669 29.40 -21.66 -41.14
CA THR A 669 28.90 -22.91 -40.57
C THR A 669 27.40 -23.14 -40.79
N SER A 670 26.62 -22.08 -41.05
CA SER A 670 25.16 -22.16 -41.22
C SER A 670 24.73 -22.42 -42.66
N LYS A 671 23.66 -23.22 -42.82
CA LYS A 671 23.04 -23.52 -44.13
C LYS A 671 21.86 -22.61 -44.50
N GLU A 672 21.52 -21.64 -43.65
CA GLU A 672 20.31 -20.83 -43.80
C GLU A 672 20.50 -19.66 -44.76
N GLN A 673 19.46 -19.39 -45.58
CA GLN A 673 19.39 -18.21 -46.42
C GLN A 673 18.74 -17.06 -45.64
N GLN A 674 19.27 -15.83 -45.80
CA GLN A 674 18.82 -14.59 -45.11
C GLN A 674 19.05 -14.57 -43.59
N ILE A 675 20.33 -14.53 -43.21
CA ILE A 675 20.77 -14.41 -41.81
C ILE A 675 21.00 -12.93 -41.47
N LYS A 676 20.38 -12.48 -40.37
CA LYS A 676 20.66 -11.17 -39.76
C LYS A 676 21.42 -11.34 -38.45
N PHE A 677 22.41 -10.47 -38.22
CA PHE A 677 23.18 -10.41 -36.98
C PHE A 677 22.86 -9.13 -36.24
N ILE A 678 22.39 -9.26 -34.99
CA ILE A 678 22.01 -8.15 -34.14
C ILE A 678 22.89 -8.17 -32.89
N PRO A 679 23.95 -7.34 -32.83
CA PRO A 679 24.71 -7.11 -31.62
C PRO A 679 23.85 -6.46 -30.54
N ILE A 680 23.97 -6.95 -29.32
CA ILE A 680 23.39 -6.36 -28.12
C ILE A 680 24.50 -6.15 -27.10
N VAL A 681 24.58 -4.94 -26.57
CA VAL A 681 25.48 -4.62 -25.47
C VAL A 681 24.64 -4.40 -24.22
N TYR A 682 24.85 -5.24 -23.21
CA TYR A 682 24.29 -5.07 -21.86
C TYR A 682 25.32 -4.41 -20.97
N SER A 683 24.95 -3.30 -20.34
CA SER A 683 25.82 -2.59 -19.42
C SER A 683 25.13 -2.21 -18.13
N ASN A 684 25.78 -2.49 -17.00
CA ASN A 684 25.37 -1.96 -15.70
C ASN A 684 25.78 -0.49 -15.47
N HIS A 685 26.38 0.18 -16.47
CA HIS A 685 26.90 1.54 -16.38
C HIS A 685 26.17 2.51 -17.33
N SER A 686 26.28 3.81 -17.04
CA SER A 686 25.77 4.87 -17.92
C SER A 686 26.75 5.15 -19.08
N VAL A 687 26.21 5.50 -20.25
CA VAL A 687 26.94 5.81 -21.48
C VAL A 687 27.03 7.34 -21.65
N THR A 688 28.20 7.85 -22.00
CA THR A 688 28.37 9.30 -22.26
C THR A 688 27.95 9.65 -23.69
N THR A 689 27.63 10.93 -23.95
CA THR A 689 27.34 11.41 -25.31
C THR A 689 28.49 11.14 -26.29
N SER A 690 29.76 11.24 -25.83
CA SER A 690 30.93 10.94 -26.65
C SER A 690 31.03 9.46 -27.01
N MET A 691 30.70 8.55 -26.08
CA MET A 691 30.69 7.11 -26.35
C MET A 691 29.61 6.74 -27.35
N LYS A 692 28.41 7.30 -27.19
CA LYS A 692 27.31 7.10 -28.12
C LYS A 692 27.71 7.52 -29.54
N LYS A 693 28.32 8.71 -29.68
CA LYS A 693 28.80 9.20 -30.98
C LYS A 693 29.88 8.30 -31.59
N ASN A 694 30.86 7.88 -30.78
CA ASN A 694 31.91 6.97 -31.25
C ASN A 694 31.33 5.64 -31.73
N PHE A 695 30.40 5.07 -30.98
CA PHE A 695 29.69 3.85 -31.37
C PHE A 695 28.93 4.01 -32.70
N GLU A 696 28.18 5.10 -32.86
CA GLU A 696 27.49 5.42 -34.12
C GLU A 696 28.47 5.57 -35.29
N ASP A 697 29.63 6.19 -35.06
CA ASP A 697 30.67 6.35 -36.07
C ASP A 697 31.35 5.02 -36.44
N GLN A 698 31.50 4.09 -35.48
CA GLN A 698 31.98 2.72 -35.75
C GLN A 698 30.95 1.91 -36.53
N LEU A 699 29.67 1.98 -36.15
CA LEU A 699 28.59 1.27 -36.82
C LEU A 699 28.50 1.68 -38.31
N LYS A 700 28.66 2.98 -38.62
CA LYS A 700 28.71 3.49 -40.00
C LYS A 700 29.88 2.94 -40.83
N LYS A 701 31.00 2.58 -40.19
CA LYS A 701 32.20 2.08 -40.86
C LYS A 701 32.12 0.57 -41.16
N ILE A 702 31.22 -0.15 -40.51
CA ILE A 702 31.12 -1.61 -40.62
C ILE A 702 30.02 -1.95 -41.62
N THR A 703 30.40 -2.52 -42.77
CA THR A 703 29.47 -2.81 -43.86
C THR A 703 28.57 -4.03 -43.63
N LYS A 704 28.91 -4.90 -42.67
CA LYS A 704 28.20 -6.18 -42.40
C LYS A 704 27.25 -6.14 -41.20
N ILE A 705 27.37 -5.14 -40.33
CA ILE A 705 26.52 -4.95 -39.15
C ILE A 705 25.92 -3.57 -39.28
N THR A 706 24.68 -3.51 -39.74
CA THR A 706 23.95 -2.25 -39.98
C THR A 706 23.17 -1.78 -38.76
N GLU A 707 22.96 -2.68 -37.80
CA GLU A 707 22.06 -2.51 -36.66
C GLU A 707 22.74 -3.02 -35.39
N ALA A 708 22.53 -2.35 -34.26
CA ALA A 708 22.98 -2.81 -32.95
C ALA A 708 22.05 -2.24 -31.87
N ILE A 709 21.99 -2.90 -30.71
CA ILE A 709 21.13 -2.50 -29.59
C ILE A 709 22.00 -2.27 -28.35
N ILE A 710 21.80 -1.16 -27.65
CA ILE A 710 22.48 -0.89 -26.37
C ILE A 710 21.44 -0.83 -25.26
N VAL A 711 21.53 -1.79 -24.34
CA VAL A 711 20.76 -1.83 -23.10
C VAL A 711 21.70 -1.43 -21.97
N CYS A 712 21.48 -0.25 -21.39
CA CYS A 712 22.37 0.28 -20.38
C CYS A 712 21.60 0.99 -19.27
N ARG A 713 22.32 1.26 -18.17
CA ARG A 713 21.78 1.95 -17.01
C ARG A 713 21.31 3.36 -17.33
N GLY A 714 21.93 4.09 -18.24
CA GLY A 714 21.62 5.52 -18.36
C GLY A 714 22.50 6.25 -19.35
N THR A 715 22.25 7.53 -19.54
CA THR A 715 23.20 8.44 -20.17
C THR A 715 23.77 9.42 -19.17
N ILE A 716 25.04 9.81 -19.35
CA ILE A 716 25.61 10.95 -18.64
C ILE A 716 25.70 12.10 -19.65
N ASN A 717 25.02 13.20 -19.35
CA ASN A 717 25.09 14.40 -20.19
C ASN A 717 26.44 15.12 -20.02
N ASN A 718 26.69 16.15 -20.83
CA ASN A 718 27.94 16.93 -20.79
C ASN A 718 28.21 17.61 -19.43
N ASN A 719 27.19 17.74 -18.58
CA ASN A 719 27.30 18.31 -17.24
C ASN A 719 27.53 17.23 -16.16
N ASN A 720 27.89 16.01 -16.55
CA ASN A 720 28.04 14.85 -15.67
C ASN A 720 26.77 14.47 -14.89
N VAL A 721 25.59 14.88 -15.35
CA VAL A 721 24.31 14.50 -14.73
C VAL A 721 23.83 13.18 -15.33
N PRO A 722 23.65 12.12 -14.52
CA PRO A 722 23.07 10.86 -14.97
C PRO A 722 21.59 11.03 -15.34
N GLN A 723 21.18 10.42 -16.44
CA GLN A 723 19.80 10.27 -16.87
C GLN A 723 19.52 8.77 -16.96
N PRO A 724 18.68 8.21 -16.07
CA PRO A 724 18.35 6.78 -16.10
C PRO A 724 17.53 6.42 -17.35
N HIS A 725 17.67 5.18 -17.82
CA HIS A 725 16.87 4.63 -18.92
C HIS A 725 16.09 3.40 -18.43
N ASP A 726 14.87 3.22 -18.93
CA ASP A 726 14.00 2.08 -18.58
C ASP A 726 14.36 0.77 -19.30
N GLY A 727 15.58 0.65 -19.82
CA GLY A 727 16.01 -0.48 -20.66
C GLY A 727 16.10 -1.83 -19.92
N PHE A 728 16.14 -1.80 -18.58
CA PHE A 728 16.09 -3.00 -17.74
C PHE A 728 14.71 -3.14 -17.08
N TYR A 729 14.31 -4.40 -16.83
CA TYR A 729 13.06 -4.70 -16.11
C TYR A 729 12.98 -3.89 -14.81
N TYR A 730 11.88 -3.16 -14.67
CA TYR A 730 11.70 -2.10 -13.67
C TYR A 730 12.06 -2.52 -12.22
N PRO A 731 11.70 -3.71 -11.71
CA PRO A 731 12.11 -4.17 -10.37
C PRO A 731 13.60 -4.48 -10.19
N PHE A 732 14.36 -4.69 -11.28
CA PHE A 732 15.81 -4.89 -11.20
C PHE A 732 16.61 -3.61 -11.35
N GLN A 733 15.97 -2.51 -11.78
CA GLN A 733 16.62 -1.22 -12.01
C GLN A 733 17.46 -0.83 -10.79
N ASP A 734 16.86 -0.82 -9.61
CA ASP A 734 17.52 -0.37 -8.38
C ASP A 734 18.81 -1.14 -8.04
N PHE A 735 19.00 -2.37 -8.52
CA PHE A 735 20.23 -3.15 -8.31
C PHE A 735 21.33 -2.81 -9.31
N ILE A 736 20.93 -2.34 -10.49
CA ILE A 736 21.83 -1.89 -11.56
C ILE A 736 22.29 -0.45 -11.25
N TYR A 737 21.43 0.36 -10.64
CA TYR A 737 21.77 1.73 -10.24
C TYR A 737 22.51 1.81 -8.89
N LYS A 738 23.81 1.47 -8.80
CA LYS A 738 24.63 1.93 -7.66
C LYS A 738 24.95 3.43 -7.85
N LEU A 739 24.24 4.34 -7.20
CA LEU A 739 24.71 5.73 -7.09
C LEU A 739 26.08 5.69 -6.37
N LYS A 740 27.02 6.50 -6.87
CA LYS A 740 28.43 6.50 -6.45
C LYS A 740 28.56 6.52 -4.93
N GLU A 741 29.52 5.75 -4.42
CA GLU A 741 30.14 6.00 -3.11
C GLU A 741 30.75 7.40 -3.04
#